data_AF-A0A2W6B2U7-F1
#
_entry.id   AF-A0A2W6B2U7-F1
#
_cell.length_a   1.000
_cell.length_b   1.000
_cell.length_c   1.000
_cell.angle_alpha   90.00
_cell.angle_beta   90.00
_cell.angle_gamma   90.00
#
_symmetry.space_group_name_H-M   'P 1'
#
loop_
_entity.id
_entity.type
_entity.pdbx_description
1 polymer ?
#
loop_
_entity_poly.entity_id
_entity_poly.type
_entity_poly.pdbx_seq_one_letter_code
_entity_poly.pdbx_strand_id
1 'polypeptide(L)'
;MAGLARTAPVRYEPANERGEGGMRVLAVDFGTSNTVAAIGIDGGAPRLVAIDGSPLMPSSVYRTDDGMLAVGRDADRQARIDPSRYEANPKRRIDDGEVMLGDVVVSLVGIVAAVLGRVGTEVTRQLSGRPDQVRLTHPAHWGQRRRETLIGAARASGLVQADATPQLIPEPVAAATHFATLSGSGLTEGGTLAVYDLGGGTFDVAVVRRRGDGYDVLAEGGLPDLGGVDFDHAIVEHIGRTHVADEQRGEWDALLHPTDAAARRRSRVLMTDVRDAKEALSRYPHTDIALPEPFPDLHLTRGEFEDLIRADVGRSVDLLRNTIAAARCGPRDLAGVYLVGGSSRIPLVAQSIQHGLQLTPTTLDQPETSVATGALYLPMGTASPAAAGPVAFATGMQPAARPVPGGPVVQSVSPRRPAGYGGVPAARPAGGPSPTRGTAPIGLRAQPGGHPAGRPGGPGGLRGGPPTGGQGSTPPPPNRPAPRTGGASAPAAPGRGRRKGPVLIAAAVAVAVAAAIGIIIATQHHGSPQANPPPSGSTSPTQTPPSPNVSTPNYDTFFLNATLRSYVKPVYGQITKCTKGAGGQSSPGLNQANATTCSFEQGYQVIFALAQPPLDLDTFRSSLLTSLAGSFRKQGTATWRKSGQHGNLATFLGTGTNVGALLYWDREPTILGIAVDEGTPSSSGLQKWWTANFER
;
A
#
# COMPACT_ATOMS: atom_id res chain seq x y z
N MET A 1 31.19 -69.88 -19.22
CA MET A 1 30.14 -70.27 -18.25
C MET A 1 30.79 -70.42 -16.89
N ALA A 2 30.81 -69.38 -16.06
CA ALA A 2 29.71 -68.95 -15.19
C ALA A 2 29.69 -69.78 -13.89
N GLY A 3 30.50 -69.34 -12.91
CA GLY A 3 30.66 -70.02 -11.63
C GLY A 3 29.75 -69.47 -10.54
N LEU A 4 29.17 -70.37 -9.74
CA LEU A 4 28.41 -70.04 -8.52
C LEU A 4 29.30 -70.29 -7.29
N ALA A 5 29.87 -69.22 -6.74
CA ALA A 5 30.59 -69.26 -5.47
C ALA A 5 29.68 -68.77 -4.33
N ARG A 6 29.57 -69.55 -3.25
CA ARG A 6 28.83 -69.15 -2.04
C ARG A 6 29.63 -68.12 -1.26
N THR A 7 29.04 -66.97 -0.94
CA THR A 7 29.59 -66.00 0.02
C THR A 7 28.97 -66.19 1.41
N ALA A 8 29.80 -66.01 2.45
CA ALA A 8 29.41 -66.17 3.85
C ALA A 8 28.58 -64.97 4.37
N PRO A 9 27.80 -65.10 5.46
CA PRO A 9 27.06 -63.99 6.06
C PRO A 9 28.03 -62.91 6.58
N VAL A 10 27.79 -61.66 6.18
CA VAL A 10 28.50 -60.49 6.68
C VAL A 10 28.10 -60.24 8.14
N ARG A 11 29.08 -60.03 9.03
CA ARG A 11 28.80 -59.60 10.41
C ARG A 11 28.40 -58.14 10.40
N TYR A 12 27.32 -57.82 11.12
CA TYR A 12 26.91 -56.45 11.38
C TYR A 12 27.78 -55.88 12.52
N GLU A 13 28.63 -54.90 12.23
CA GLU A 13 29.22 -54.06 13.26
C GLU A 13 28.18 -53.01 13.71
N PRO A 14 28.11 -52.66 15.01
CA PRO A 14 27.11 -51.72 15.50
C PRO A 14 27.35 -50.33 14.90
N ALA A 15 26.30 -49.77 14.29
CA ALA A 15 26.36 -48.43 13.72
C ALA A 15 26.67 -47.38 14.80
N ASN A 16 27.53 -46.42 14.46
CA ASN A 16 27.99 -45.36 15.35
C ASN A 16 26.81 -44.42 15.71
N GLU A 17 26.60 -44.14 17.00
CA GLU A 17 25.39 -43.45 17.51
C GLU A 17 25.38 -41.92 17.25
N ARG A 18 25.41 -41.52 15.97
CA ARG A 18 25.09 -40.17 15.49
C ARG A 18 24.28 -40.29 14.21
N GLY A 19 22.98 -40.02 14.30
CA GLY A 19 22.01 -40.36 13.26
C GLY A 19 22.28 -39.71 11.90
N GLU A 20 22.17 -40.50 10.84
CA GLU A 20 22.31 -40.09 9.43
C GLU A 20 21.07 -39.30 8.96
N GLY A 21 20.90 -38.10 9.50
CA GLY A 21 19.84 -37.16 9.13
C GLY A 21 20.42 -35.92 8.47
N GLY A 22 20.19 -35.78 7.15
CA GLY A 22 20.51 -34.56 6.41
C GLY A 22 19.78 -33.33 6.95
N MET A 23 20.35 -32.14 6.77
CA MET A 23 19.77 -30.91 7.33
C MET A 23 18.47 -30.54 6.61
N ARG A 24 17.33 -30.66 7.31
CA ARG A 24 16.00 -30.36 6.80
C ARG A 24 15.65 -28.91 7.09
N VAL A 25 15.51 -28.11 6.04
CA VAL A 25 15.06 -26.72 6.13
C VAL A 25 13.62 -26.64 5.62
N LEU A 26 12.72 -26.11 6.44
CA LEU A 26 11.38 -25.71 6.05
C LEU A 26 11.36 -24.21 5.76
N ALA A 27 10.81 -23.81 4.62
CA ALA A 27 10.37 -22.45 4.37
C ALA A 27 8.83 -22.40 4.30
N VAL A 28 8.24 -21.42 4.98
CA VAL A 28 6.79 -21.14 4.90
C VAL A 28 6.58 -19.70 4.49
N ASP A 29 5.82 -19.52 3.42
CA ASP A 29 5.19 -18.25 3.08
C ASP A 29 3.77 -18.23 3.63
N PHE A 30 3.58 -17.46 4.70
CA PHE A 30 2.25 -17.13 5.22
C PHE A 30 1.69 -15.97 4.41
N GLY A 31 1.19 -16.27 3.21
CA GLY A 31 0.49 -15.31 2.35
C GLY A 31 -0.94 -15.01 2.83
N THR A 32 -1.54 -13.94 2.34
CA THR A 32 -2.82 -13.44 2.87
C THR A 32 -3.99 -14.40 2.65
N SER A 33 -4.11 -14.94 1.45
CA SER A 33 -5.22 -15.83 1.05
C SER A 33 -4.78 -17.28 0.90
N ASN A 34 -3.50 -17.52 0.57
CA ASN A 34 -2.89 -18.84 0.55
C ASN A 34 -1.56 -18.82 1.31
N THR A 35 -1.29 -19.91 2.02
CA THR A 35 -0.02 -20.26 2.65
C THR A 35 0.66 -21.32 1.79
N VAL A 36 1.96 -21.15 1.53
CA VAL A 36 2.78 -22.07 0.74
C VAL A 36 3.94 -22.55 1.58
N ALA A 37 4.27 -23.84 1.51
CA ALA A 37 5.41 -24.41 2.21
C ALA A 37 6.32 -25.19 1.26
N ALA A 38 7.62 -25.09 1.47
CA ALA A 38 8.65 -25.79 0.73
C ALA A 38 9.67 -26.39 1.70
N ILE A 39 10.22 -27.56 1.37
CA ILE A 39 11.27 -28.23 2.16
C ILE A 39 12.50 -28.50 1.30
N GLY A 40 13.67 -28.24 1.87
CA GLY A 40 14.98 -28.61 1.33
C GLY A 40 15.70 -29.56 2.28
N ILE A 41 16.50 -30.47 1.73
CA ILE A 41 17.33 -31.43 2.49
C ILE A 41 18.75 -31.34 1.90
N ASP A 42 19.76 -31.11 2.75
CA ASP A 42 21.18 -31.02 2.38
C ASP A 42 21.51 -30.04 1.23
N GLY A 43 20.72 -28.97 1.10
CA GLY A 43 20.87 -27.99 0.00
C GLY A 43 20.43 -28.52 -1.37
N GLY A 44 19.85 -29.73 -1.43
CA GLY A 44 19.22 -30.27 -2.63
C GLY A 44 17.98 -29.47 -3.07
N ALA A 45 17.48 -29.79 -4.27
CA ALA A 45 16.38 -29.06 -4.90
C ALA A 45 15.14 -28.94 -3.98
N PRO A 46 14.65 -27.72 -3.71
CA PRO A 46 13.41 -27.47 -2.98
C PRO A 46 12.22 -28.29 -3.49
N ARG A 47 11.48 -28.90 -2.57
CA ARG A 47 10.23 -29.61 -2.85
C ARG A 47 9.07 -28.91 -2.16
N LEU A 48 8.04 -28.53 -2.92
CA LEU A 48 6.80 -28.00 -2.36
C LEU A 48 6.07 -29.05 -1.52
N VAL A 49 5.47 -28.60 -0.42
CA VAL A 49 4.70 -29.42 0.51
C VAL A 49 3.24 -29.38 0.08
N ALA A 50 2.75 -30.47 -0.51
CA ALA A 50 1.34 -30.58 -0.84
C ALA A 50 0.50 -30.84 0.43
N ILE A 51 -0.29 -29.87 0.85
CA ILE A 51 -1.27 -29.99 1.94
C ILE A 51 -2.64 -30.25 1.32
N ASP A 52 -3.34 -31.30 1.76
CA ASP A 52 -4.62 -31.75 1.20
C ASP A 52 -4.61 -31.90 -0.34
N GLY A 53 -3.46 -32.32 -0.89
CA GLY A 53 -3.22 -32.50 -2.32
C GLY A 53 -2.89 -31.23 -3.11
N SER A 54 -2.54 -30.12 -2.44
CA SER A 54 -2.24 -28.83 -3.09
C SER A 54 -0.99 -28.15 -2.49
N PRO A 55 -0.08 -27.57 -3.30
CA PRO A 55 1.01 -26.73 -2.78
C PRO A 55 0.50 -25.37 -2.26
N LEU A 56 -0.73 -24.98 -2.64
CA LEU A 56 -1.42 -23.80 -2.12
C LEU A 56 -2.47 -24.27 -1.09
N MET A 57 -2.25 -23.99 0.18
CA MET A 57 -3.24 -24.18 1.25
C MET A 57 -3.91 -22.83 1.52
N PRO A 58 -5.24 -22.70 1.57
CA PRO A 58 -5.87 -21.44 1.95
C PRO A 58 -5.43 -21.02 3.37
N SER A 59 -5.15 -19.73 3.58
CA SER A 59 -4.72 -19.18 4.88
C SER A 59 -5.87 -19.02 5.89
N SER A 60 -7.08 -19.45 5.51
CA SER A 60 -8.31 -19.25 6.26
C SER A 60 -8.41 -20.15 7.50
N VAL A 61 -9.19 -19.72 8.49
CA VAL A 61 -9.49 -20.47 9.71
C VAL A 61 -10.99 -20.51 10.03
N TYR A 62 -11.42 -21.55 10.73
CA TYR A 62 -12.80 -21.71 11.21
C TYR A 62 -12.80 -22.26 12.64
N ARG A 63 -13.57 -21.65 13.55
CA ARG A 63 -13.75 -22.16 14.92
C ARG A 63 -14.86 -23.22 15.00
N THR A 64 -14.50 -24.46 15.30
CA THR A 64 -15.43 -25.58 15.50
C THR A 64 -16.13 -25.53 16.86
N ASP A 65 -17.22 -26.29 17.03
CA ASP A 65 -18.06 -26.28 18.25
C ASP A 65 -17.35 -26.79 19.51
N ASP A 66 -16.35 -27.66 19.34
CA ASP A 66 -15.42 -28.08 20.40
C ASP A 66 -14.38 -27.00 20.77
N GLY A 67 -14.39 -25.85 20.09
CA GLY A 67 -13.48 -24.73 20.30
C GLY A 67 -12.15 -24.82 19.54
N MET A 68 -11.92 -25.88 18.76
CA MET A 68 -10.71 -26.02 17.95
C MET A 68 -10.73 -25.07 16.73
N LEU A 69 -9.56 -24.91 16.09
CA LEU A 69 -9.43 -24.16 14.83
C LEU A 69 -9.16 -25.13 13.67
N ALA A 70 -10.14 -25.29 12.79
CA ALA A 70 -9.94 -25.85 11.46
C ALA A 70 -9.23 -24.83 10.55
N VAL A 71 -8.48 -25.31 9.56
CA VAL A 71 -7.59 -24.51 8.71
C VAL A 71 -7.79 -24.85 7.24
N GLY A 72 -7.65 -23.84 6.36
CA GLY A 72 -7.60 -24.01 4.92
C GLY A 72 -8.86 -24.65 4.33
N ARG A 73 -8.70 -25.71 3.52
CA ARG A 73 -9.82 -26.37 2.82
C ARG A 73 -10.91 -26.91 3.76
N ASP A 74 -10.56 -27.28 4.98
CA ASP A 74 -11.53 -27.71 5.98
C ASP A 74 -12.24 -26.51 6.63
N ALA A 75 -11.54 -25.38 6.84
CA ALA A 75 -12.17 -24.13 7.24
C ALA A 75 -13.16 -23.62 6.18
N ASP A 76 -12.77 -23.62 4.90
CA ASP A 76 -13.66 -23.26 3.78
C ASP A 76 -14.87 -24.20 3.65
N ARG A 77 -14.73 -25.48 4.02
CA ARG A 77 -15.86 -26.44 4.03
C ARG A 77 -16.84 -26.12 5.15
N GLN A 78 -16.36 -25.86 6.36
CA GLN A 78 -17.22 -25.53 7.51
C GLN A 78 -17.85 -24.14 7.38
N ALA A 79 -17.15 -23.18 6.77
CA ALA A 79 -17.66 -21.84 6.49
C ALA A 79 -18.91 -21.82 5.60
N ARG A 80 -19.18 -22.89 4.82
CA ARG A 80 -20.46 -23.02 4.08
C ARG A 80 -21.67 -23.30 4.98
N ILE A 81 -21.45 -23.70 6.24
CA ILE A 81 -22.50 -23.96 7.23
C ILE A 81 -22.75 -22.71 8.08
N ASP A 82 -21.72 -22.19 8.74
CA ASP A 82 -21.79 -20.96 9.55
C ASP A 82 -20.60 -20.01 9.26
N PRO A 83 -20.74 -19.08 8.31
CA PRO A 83 -19.69 -18.11 8.00
C PRO A 83 -19.33 -17.16 9.15
N SER A 84 -20.08 -17.11 10.27
CA SER A 84 -19.74 -16.21 11.39
C SER A 84 -18.48 -16.63 12.14
N ARG A 85 -18.11 -17.92 12.08
CA ARG A 85 -16.97 -18.53 12.78
C ARG A 85 -15.68 -18.56 11.96
N TYR A 86 -15.66 -17.87 10.83
CA TYR A 86 -14.66 -17.99 9.78
C TYR A 86 -13.91 -16.68 9.55
N GLU A 87 -12.58 -16.76 9.43
CA GLU A 87 -11.76 -15.65 8.92
C GLU A 87 -10.98 -16.11 7.69
N ALA A 88 -11.15 -15.39 6.58
CA ALA A 88 -10.64 -15.76 5.26
C ALA A 88 -9.16 -15.37 5.07
N ASN A 89 -8.74 -14.24 5.64
CA ASN A 89 -7.48 -13.57 5.32
C ASN A 89 -6.72 -13.10 6.58
N PRO A 90 -6.31 -13.98 7.52
CA PRO A 90 -5.72 -13.54 8.80
C PRO A 90 -4.48 -12.63 8.70
N LYS A 91 -3.71 -12.66 7.60
CA LYS A 91 -2.58 -11.74 7.37
C LYS A 91 -3.02 -10.27 7.25
N ARG A 92 -4.25 -9.95 6.80
CA ARG A 92 -4.78 -8.57 6.81
C ARG A 92 -5.01 -8.06 8.24
N ARG A 93 -5.34 -8.96 9.17
CA ARG A 93 -5.60 -8.65 10.59
C ARG A 93 -4.35 -8.61 11.46
N ILE A 94 -3.14 -8.58 10.89
CA ILE A 94 -1.88 -8.81 11.64
C ILE A 94 -1.64 -7.85 12.83
N ASP A 95 -2.35 -6.71 12.86
CA ASP A 95 -2.28 -5.72 13.94
C ASP A 95 -3.47 -5.75 14.93
N ASP A 96 -4.59 -6.42 14.59
CA ASP A 96 -5.86 -6.46 15.35
C ASP A 96 -5.69 -7.06 16.75
N GLY A 97 -4.74 -7.99 16.91
CA GLY A 97 -4.43 -8.69 18.17
C GLY A 97 -5.41 -9.81 18.53
N GLU A 98 -6.70 -9.60 18.31
CA GLU A 98 -7.78 -10.59 18.53
C GLU A 98 -8.82 -10.51 17.41
N VAL A 99 -9.53 -11.62 17.15
CA VAL A 99 -10.55 -11.73 16.11
C VAL A 99 -11.78 -12.43 16.68
N MET A 100 -12.99 -11.93 16.38
CA MET A 100 -14.23 -12.60 16.75
C MET A 100 -14.52 -13.74 15.76
N LEU A 101 -14.64 -14.97 16.26
CA LEU A 101 -15.05 -16.14 15.48
C LEU A 101 -16.34 -16.72 16.08
N GLY A 102 -17.47 -16.31 15.48
CA GLY A 102 -18.82 -16.55 15.96
C GLY A 102 -19.12 -15.64 17.16
N ASP A 103 -19.27 -16.25 18.32
CA ASP A 103 -19.54 -15.63 19.62
C ASP A 103 -18.27 -15.48 20.50
N VAL A 104 -17.12 -16.01 20.05
CA VAL A 104 -15.89 -16.09 20.85
C VAL A 104 -14.77 -15.26 20.24
N VAL A 105 -14.14 -14.44 21.10
CA VAL A 105 -12.90 -13.73 20.80
C VAL A 105 -11.73 -14.72 20.85
N VAL A 106 -10.94 -14.78 19.77
CA VAL A 106 -9.78 -15.67 19.62
C VAL A 106 -8.53 -14.83 19.35
N SER A 107 -7.44 -15.10 20.07
CA SER A 107 -6.18 -14.39 19.83
C SER A 107 -5.67 -14.61 18.40
N LEU A 108 -5.25 -13.53 17.75
CA LEU A 108 -4.68 -13.54 16.41
C LEU A 108 -3.41 -14.39 16.32
N VAL A 109 -2.59 -14.37 17.39
CA VAL A 109 -1.40 -15.23 17.50
C VAL A 109 -1.80 -16.71 17.46
N GLY A 110 -2.89 -17.10 18.13
CA GLY A 110 -3.45 -18.45 18.07
C GLY A 110 -3.99 -18.82 16.68
N ILE A 111 -4.62 -17.87 15.98
CA ILE A 111 -5.09 -18.06 14.59
C ILE A 111 -3.93 -18.32 13.64
N VAL A 112 -2.88 -17.48 13.65
CA VAL A 112 -1.70 -17.69 12.79
C VAL A 112 -0.93 -18.95 13.23
N ALA A 113 -0.91 -19.27 14.53
CA ALA A 113 -0.33 -20.50 15.03
C ALA A 113 -1.06 -21.76 14.53
N ALA A 114 -2.39 -21.74 14.38
CA ALA A 114 -3.13 -22.84 13.78
C ALA A 114 -2.73 -23.06 12.31
N VAL A 115 -2.61 -21.99 11.53
CA VAL A 115 -2.17 -22.05 10.12
C VAL A 115 -0.77 -22.65 10.01
N LEU A 116 0.20 -22.14 10.80
CA LEU A 116 1.57 -22.68 10.83
C LEU A 116 1.65 -24.10 11.40
N GLY A 117 0.76 -24.45 12.35
CA GLY A 117 0.66 -25.79 12.94
C GLY A 117 0.15 -26.84 11.96
N ARG A 118 -0.81 -26.47 11.09
CA ARG A 118 -1.28 -27.31 9.98
C ARG A 118 -0.16 -27.63 9.00
N VAL A 119 0.64 -26.62 8.63
CA VAL A 119 1.87 -26.81 7.84
C VAL A 119 2.83 -27.76 8.55
N GLY A 120 3.10 -27.53 9.85
CA GLY A 120 4.00 -28.36 10.65
C GLY A 120 3.60 -29.83 10.77
N THR A 121 2.30 -30.10 10.87
CA THR A 121 1.75 -31.46 10.91
C THR A 121 2.04 -32.18 9.59
N GLU A 122 1.74 -31.55 8.46
CA GLU A 122 1.95 -32.16 7.14
C GLU A 122 3.44 -32.28 6.78
N VAL A 123 4.26 -31.30 7.13
CA VAL A 123 5.73 -31.38 7.01
C VAL A 123 6.28 -32.55 7.83
N THR A 124 5.84 -32.71 9.09
CA THR A 124 6.27 -33.82 9.95
C THR A 124 5.86 -35.18 9.37
N ARG A 125 4.65 -35.26 8.79
CA ARG A 125 4.14 -36.44 8.09
C ARG A 125 4.93 -36.79 6.82
N GLN A 126 5.41 -35.79 6.08
CA GLN A 126 6.18 -35.99 4.84
C GLN A 126 7.69 -36.19 5.05
N LEU A 127 8.26 -35.73 6.17
CA LEU A 127 9.68 -35.86 6.52
C LEU A 127 9.96 -37.02 7.50
N SER A 128 8.94 -37.66 8.06
CA SER A 128 9.05 -38.62 9.18
C SER A 128 9.81 -38.04 10.38
N GLY A 129 9.72 -36.73 10.60
CA GLY A 129 10.50 -35.98 11.58
C GLY A 129 10.29 -34.47 11.45
N ARG A 130 10.77 -33.71 12.43
CA ARG A 130 10.68 -32.23 12.41
C ARG A 130 11.75 -31.62 11.49
N PRO A 131 11.53 -30.41 10.93
CA PRO A 131 12.60 -29.64 10.31
C PRO A 131 13.63 -29.18 11.35
N ASP A 132 14.89 -29.09 10.95
CA ASP A 132 16.02 -28.65 11.78
C ASP A 132 16.16 -27.11 11.75
N GLN A 133 15.74 -26.47 10.66
CA GLN A 133 15.56 -25.02 10.58
C GLN A 133 14.18 -24.68 9.99
N VAL A 134 13.54 -23.64 10.55
CA VAL A 134 12.34 -23.02 9.98
C VAL A 134 12.68 -21.61 9.50
N ARG A 135 12.30 -21.28 8.27
CA ARG A 135 12.36 -19.96 7.65
C ARG A 135 10.93 -19.48 7.39
N LEU A 136 10.64 -18.23 7.72
CA LEU A 136 9.32 -17.63 7.50
C LEU A 136 9.48 -16.35 6.69
N THR A 137 8.67 -16.18 5.65
CA THR A 137 8.69 -14.95 4.85
C THR A 137 7.76 -13.87 5.40
N HIS A 138 8.12 -12.61 5.18
CA HIS A 138 7.29 -11.45 5.53
C HIS A 138 7.47 -10.29 4.52
N PRO A 139 6.49 -9.39 4.35
CA PRO A 139 6.65 -8.20 3.53
C PRO A 139 7.79 -7.35 4.10
N ALA A 140 8.70 -6.86 3.24
CA ALA A 140 9.94 -6.23 3.69
C ALA A 140 9.69 -5.03 4.63
N HIS A 141 8.64 -4.26 4.34
CA HIS A 141 8.19 -3.09 5.11
C HIS A 141 7.69 -3.39 6.54
N TRP A 142 7.58 -4.67 6.96
CA TRP A 142 7.00 -5.02 8.27
C TRP A 142 7.87 -4.55 9.45
N GLY A 143 7.32 -3.62 10.21
CA GLY A 143 7.86 -3.20 11.51
C GLY A 143 8.00 -4.36 12.51
N GLN A 144 8.76 -4.10 13.59
CA GLN A 144 9.12 -5.10 14.59
C GLN A 144 7.91 -5.86 15.16
N ARG A 145 6.82 -5.16 15.54
CA ARG A 145 5.60 -5.77 16.10
C ARG A 145 5.02 -6.90 15.25
N ARG A 146 4.83 -6.69 13.94
CA ARG A 146 4.25 -7.73 13.05
C ARG A 146 5.17 -8.94 12.91
N ARG A 147 6.49 -8.71 12.87
CA ARG A 147 7.51 -9.77 12.85
C ARG A 147 7.54 -10.56 14.17
N GLU A 148 7.35 -9.89 15.31
CA GLU A 148 7.20 -10.52 16.62
C GLU A 148 5.91 -11.34 16.73
N THR A 149 4.78 -10.85 16.19
CA THR A 149 3.52 -11.63 16.07
C THR A 149 3.76 -12.94 15.30
N LEU A 150 4.47 -12.87 14.17
CA LEU A 150 4.77 -14.06 13.34
C LEU A 150 5.72 -15.05 14.05
N ILE A 151 6.76 -14.56 14.73
CA ILE A 151 7.65 -15.40 15.57
C ILE A 151 6.88 -16.04 16.73
N GLY A 152 6.00 -15.28 17.38
CA GLY A 152 5.15 -15.76 18.48
C GLY A 152 4.20 -16.86 18.02
N ALA A 153 3.53 -16.68 16.88
CA ALA A 153 2.68 -17.68 16.26
C ALA A 153 3.46 -18.95 15.88
N ALA A 154 4.67 -18.81 15.32
CA ALA A 154 5.52 -19.94 14.97
C ALA A 154 5.95 -20.77 16.18
N ARG A 155 6.25 -20.13 17.31
CA ARG A 155 6.52 -20.83 18.58
C ARG A 155 5.25 -21.47 19.16
N ALA A 156 4.13 -20.75 19.19
CA ALA A 156 2.85 -21.26 19.69
C ALA A 156 2.31 -22.46 18.87
N SER A 157 2.63 -22.53 17.58
CA SER A 157 2.27 -23.66 16.71
C SER A 157 3.08 -24.95 16.97
N GLY A 158 4.14 -24.90 17.76
CA GLY A 158 5.08 -26.01 17.97
C GLY A 158 5.96 -26.35 16.76
N LEU A 159 5.87 -25.56 15.67
CA LEU A 159 6.67 -25.70 14.43
C LEU A 159 8.16 -25.47 14.68
N VAL A 160 8.49 -24.60 15.63
CA VAL A 160 9.85 -24.25 16.05
C VAL A 160 10.12 -24.83 17.45
N GLN A 161 11.36 -25.25 17.72
CA GLN A 161 11.77 -25.67 19.07
C GLN A 161 11.76 -24.47 20.05
N ALA A 162 11.64 -24.72 21.35
CA ALA A 162 11.36 -23.67 22.34
C ALA A 162 12.53 -22.67 22.55
N ASP A 163 13.76 -23.12 22.33
CA ASP A 163 15.01 -22.38 22.32
C ASP A 163 15.34 -21.78 20.94
N ALA A 164 14.90 -22.43 19.87
CA ALA A 164 15.07 -21.97 18.51
C ALA A 164 14.21 -20.74 18.16
N THR A 165 14.63 -20.02 17.11
CA THR A 165 13.92 -18.87 16.56
C THR A 165 13.88 -19.02 15.04
N PRO A 166 12.72 -18.85 14.37
CA PRO A 166 12.65 -18.99 12.92
C PRO A 166 13.43 -17.87 12.24
N GLN A 167 14.13 -18.17 11.15
CA GLN A 167 14.83 -17.15 10.36
C GLN A 167 13.79 -16.37 9.56
N LEU A 168 13.67 -15.07 9.82
CA LEU A 168 12.79 -14.19 9.04
C LEU A 168 13.48 -13.75 7.75
N ILE A 169 12.81 -13.99 6.62
CA ILE A 169 13.29 -13.66 5.28
C ILE A 169 12.34 -12.62 4.65
N PRO A 170 12.82 -11.48 4.15
CA PRO A 170 11.97 -10.57 3.38
C PRO A 170 11.48 -11.24 2.08
N GLU A 171 10.17 -11.22 1.84
CA GLU A 171 9.51 -11.75 0.64
C GLU A 171 10.22 -11.38 -0.68
N PRO A 172 10.60 -10.10 -0.94
CA PRO A 172 11.33 -9.76 -2.16
C PRO A 172 12.78 -10.31 -2.24
N VAL A 173 13.44 -10.56 -1.11
CA VAL A 173 14.77 -11.20 -1.09
C VAL A 173 14.64 -12.69 -1.44
N ALA A 174 13.60 -13.37 -0.93
CA ALA A 174 13.27 -14.72 -1.34
C ALA A 174 12.94 -14.80 -2.83
N ALA A 175 12.04 -13.94 -3.33
CA ALA A 175 11.66 -13.87 -4.73
C ALA A 175 12.84 -13.58 -5.68
N ALA A 176 13.76 -12.67 -5.31
CA ALA A 176 14.95 -12.40 -6.12
C ALA A 176 15.94 -13.57 -6.12
N THR A 177 16.05 -14.30 -5.01
CA THR A 177 16.82 -15.55 -4.94
C THR A 177 16.21 -16.61 -5.85
N HIS A 178 14.88 -16.70 -5.90
CA HIS A 178 14.16 -17.56 -6.85
C HIS A 178 14.44 -17.16 -8.31
N PHE A 179 14.30 -15.88 -8.67
CA PHE A 179 14.55 -15.37 -10.03
C PHE A 179 15.95 -15.74 -10.56
N ALA A 180 16.97 -15.75 -9.70
CA ALA A 180 18.32 -16.10 -10.08
C ALA A 180 18.51 -17.57 -10.47
N THR A 181 17.72 -18.51 -9.94
CA THR A 181 17.82 -19.94 -10.35
C THR A 181 17.18 -20.20 -11.71
N LEU A 182 16.17 -19.40 -12.09
CA LEU A 182 15.47 -19.50 -13.39
C LEU A 182 16.32 -19.03 -14.56
N SER A 183 17.15 -18.00 -14.34
CA SER A 183 17.73 -17.18 -15.41
C SER A 183 18.95 -17.81 -16.10
N GLY A 184 19.36 -19.03 -15.72
CA GLY A 184 20.53 -19.76 -16.24
C GLY A 184 21.91 -19.15 -15.96
N SER A 185 21.96 -17.83 -15.75
CA SER A 185 23.16 -17.02 -15.48
C SER A 185 23.14 -16.39 -14.08
N GLY A 186 22.00 -16.44 -13.39
CA GLY A 186 21.71 -15.64 -12.20
C GLY A 186 21.61 -14.14 -12.49
N LEU A 187 21.32 -13.35 -11.45
CA LEU A 187 21.66 -11.94 -11.44
C LEU A 187 23.18 -11.81 -11.22
N THR A 188 23.88 -10.96 -11.97
CA THR A 188 25.31 -10.73 -11.77
C THR A 188 25.57 -9.91 -10.50
N GLU A 189 26.79 -9.95 -9.97
CA GLU A 189 27.18 -9.11 -8.83
C GLU A 189 26.94 -7.62 -9.12
N GLY A 190 26.32 -6.89 -8.19
CA GLY A 190 25.88 -5.51 -8.39
C GLY A 190 24.68 -5.33 -9.34
N GLY A 191 24.26 -6.38 -10.05
CA GLY A 191 23.04 -6.41 -10.85
C GLY A 191 21.81 -6.14 -9.99
N THR A 192 20.84 -5.42 -10.57
CA THR A 192 19.67 -4.91 -9.84
C THR A 192 18.38 -5.46 -10.44
N LEU A 193 17.40 -5.83 -9.60
CA LEU A 193 16.11 -6.39 -9.99
C LEU A 193 15.00 -5.63 -9.25
N ALA A 194 13.89 -5.36 -9.92
CA ALA A 194 12.66 -4.95 -9.24
C ALA A 194 11.78 -6.18 -8.99
N VAL A 195 11.36 -6.42 -7.76
CA VAL A 195 10.34 -7.41 -7.42
C VAL A 195 9.02 -6.68 -7.21
N TYR A 196 7.97 -7.15 -7.90
CA TYR A 196 6.61 -6.63 -7.87
C TYR A 196 5.70 -7.76 -7.39
N ASP A 197 5.19 -7.67 -6.17
CA ASP A 197 4.34 -8.68 -5.55
C ASP A 197 2.91 -8.13 -5.40
N LEU A 198 1.95 -8.73 -6.12
CA LEU A 198 0.54 -8.38 -6.05
C LEU A 198 -0.23 -9.61 -5.55
N GLY A 199 -0.36 -9.69 -4.23
CA GLY A 199 -1.03 -10.79 -3.55
C GLY A 199 -2.56 -10.67 -3.54
N GLY A 200 -3.22 -11.48 -2.72
CA GLY A 200 -4.63 -11.27 -2.36
C GLY A 200 -4.85 -10.14 -1.36
N GLY A 201 -3.81 -9.79 -0.60
CA GLY A 201 -3.90 -8.88 0.55
C GLY A 201 -3.30 -7.50 0.40
N THR A 202 -2.13 -7.42 -0.23
CA THR A 202 -1.32 -6.21 -0.35
C THR A 202 -0.62 -6.20 -1.71
N PHE A 203 -0.19 -5.01 -2.11
CA PHE A 203 0.80 -4.81 -3.14
C PHE A 203 2.10 -4.40 -2.47
N ASP A 204 3.18 -5.10 -2.78
CA ASP A 204 4.51 -4.85 -2.21
C ASP A 204 5.53 -4.79 -3.35
N VAL A 205 6.42 -3.79 -3.31
CA VAL A 205 7.47 -3.60 -4.33
C VAL A 205 8.79 -3.24 -3.69
N ALA A 206 9.84 -3.91 -4.13
CA ALA A 206 11.20 -3.64 -3.70
C ALA A 206 12.17 -3.70 -4.87
N VAL A 207 13.19 -2.85 -4.82
CA VAL A 207 14.31 -2.90 -5.76
C VAL A 207 15.52 -3.40 -5.01
N VAL A 208 16.05 -4.52 -5.46
CA VAL A 208 17.09 -5.30 -4.77
C VAL A 208 18.32 -5.46 -5.66
N ARG A 209 19.50 -5.53 -5.04
CA ARG A 209 20.78 -5.67 -5.72
C ARG A 209 21.53 -6.89 -5.20
N ARG A 210 22.03 -7.73 -6.11
CA ARG A 210 22.87 -8.87 -5.71
C ARG A 210 24.16 -8.35 -5.09
N ARG A 211 24.53 -8.96 -3.96
CA ARG A 211 25.75 -8.71 -3.21
C ARG A 211 26.30 -10.02 -2.64
N GLY A 212 27.33 -10.56 -3.29
CA GLY A 212 27.85 -11.91 -3.04
C GLY A 212 26.77 -12.98 -3.26
N ASP A 213 26.45 -13.71 -2.20
CA ASP A 213 25.48 -14.81 -2.21
C ASP A 213 24.10 -14.38 -1.66
N GLY A 214 23.86 -13.07 -1.51
CA GLY A 214 22.61 -12.50 -1.04
C GLY A 214 22.20 -11.24 -1.79
N TYR A 215 21.23 -10.50 -1.23
CA TYR A 215 20.66 -9.30 -1.83
C TYR A 215 20.52 -8.17 -0.80
N ASP A 216 20.99 -6.97 -1.15
CA ASP A 216 20.65 -5.73 -0.45
C ASP A 216 19.31 -5.20 -0.99
N VAL A 217 18.38 -4.83 -0.12
CA VAL A 217 17.19 -4.04 -0.50
C VAL A 217 17.62 -2.57 -0.60
N LEU A 218 17.45 -1.96 -1.78
CA LEU A 218 17.85 -0.57 -2.03
C LEU A 218 16.74 0.43 -1.69
N ALA A 219 15.50 0.07 -2.02
CA ALA A 219 14.29 0.83 -1.75
C ALA A 219 13.09 -0.10 -1.76
N GLU A 220 12.07 0.24 -0.98
CA GLU A 220 10.83 -0.53 -0.85
C GLU A 220 9.60 0.36 -0.61
N GLY A 221 8.43 -0.14 -1.00
CA GLY A 221 7.14 0.46 -0.69
C GLY A 221 6.02 -0.55 -0.88
N GLY A 222 4.84 -0.24 -0.37
CA GLY A 222 3.66 -1.07 -0.56
C GLY A 222 2.35 -0.28 -0.42
N LEU A 223 1.26 -0.91 -0.86
CA LEU A 223 -0.12 -0.43 -0.71
C LEU A 223 -0.89 -1.52 0.06
N PRO A 224 -1.20 -1.31 1.35
CA PRO A 224 -1.91 -2.28 2.18
C PRO A 224 -3.42 -2.35 1.90
N ASP A 225 -3.92 -1.44 1.05
CA ASP A 225 -5.29 -1.30 0.59
C ASP A 225 -5.49 -1.80 -0.86
N LEU A 226 -4.53 -2.55 -1.40
CA LEU A 226 -4.54 -3.03 -2.78
C LEU A 226 -4.13 -4.51 -2.87
N GLY A 227 -5.04 -5.36 -3.32
CA GLY A 227 -4.76 -6.74 -3.68
C GLY A 227 -5.97 -7.43 -4.28
N GLY A 228 -5.84 -8.74 -4.51
CA GLY A 228 -6.87 -9.55 -5.17
C GLY A 228 -8.25 -9.49 -4.51
N VAL A 229 -8.35 -9.30 -3.19
CA VAL A 229 -9.64 -9.17 -2.46
C VAL A 229 -10.30 -7.80 -2.70
N ASP A 230 -9.52 -6.74 -2.91
CA ASP A 230 -10.10 -5.41 -3.22
C ASP A 230 -10.61 -5.38 -4.66
N PHE A 231 -9.98 -6.15 -5.56
CA PHE A 231 -10.51 -6.43 -6.89
C PHE A 231 -11.80 -7.27 -6.87
N ASP A 232 -11.97 -8.19 -5.91
CA ASP A 232 -13.25 -8.89 -5.70
C ASP A 232 -14.35 -7.90 -5.27
N HIS A 233 -14.04 -7.01 -4.32
CA HIS A 233 -14.96 -5.95 -3.91
C HIS A 233 -15.32 -4.99 -5.06
N ALA A 234 -14.39 -4.66 -5.96
CA ALA A 234 -14.66 -3.82 -7.13
C ALA A 234 -15.67 -4.46 -8.10
N ILE A 235 -15.64 -5.79 -8.28
CA ILE A 235 -16.65 -6.52 -9.07
C ILE A 235 -18.00 -6.50 -8.35
N VAL A 236 -18.03 -6.72 -7.03
CA VAL A 236 -19.26 -6.65 -6.22
C VAL A 236 -19.89 -5.26 -6.26
N GLU A 237 -19.10 -4.20 -6.16
CA GLU A 237 -19.59 -2.82 -6.29
C GLU A 237 -20.10 -2.53 -7.71
N HIS A 238 -19.47 -3.10 -8.75
CA HIS A 238 -20.00 -3.00 -10.11
C HIS A 238 -21.37 -3.67 -10.24
N ILE A 239 -21.52 -4.92 -9.80
CA ILE A 239 -22.81 -5.66 -9.82
C ILE A 239 -23.91 -4.79 -9.17
N GLY A 240 -23.67 -4.32 -7.95
CA GLY A 240 -24.61 -3.49 -7.19
C GLY A 240 -24.95 -2.12 -7.82
N ARG A 241 -24.14 -1.62 -8.75
CA ARG A 241 -24.36 -0.35 -9.47
C ARG A 241 -24.97 -0.49 -10.86
N THR A 242 -24.88 -1.66 -11.49
CA THR A 242 -25.19 -1.83 -12.93
C THR A 242 -26.13 -2.98 -13.26
N HIS A 243 -26.23 -3.99 -12.39
CA HIS A 243 -27.00 -5.21 -12.64
C HIS A 243 -28.10 -5.48 -11.60
N VAL A 244 -28.07 -4.79 -10.46
CA VAL A 244 -29.13 -4.84 -9.44
C VAL A 244 -30.22 -3.80 -9.77
N ALA A 245 -31.46 -4.25 -9.94
CA ALA A 245 -32.61 -3.39 -10.18
C ALA A 245 -32.93 -2.48 -8.99
N ASP A 246 -33.58 -1.35 -9.25
CA ASP A 246 -33.92 -0.32 -8.26
C ASP A 246 -34.72 -0.87 -7.07
N GLU A 247 -35.65 -1.78 -7.35
CA GLU A 247 -36.51 -2.47 -6.41
C GLU A 247 -35.74 -3.49 -5.54
N GLN A 248 -34.70 -4.12 -6.10
CA GLN A 248 -33.92 -5.17 -5.45
C GLN A 248 -32.74 -4.63 -4.62
N ARG A 249 -32.48 -3.32 -4.61
CA ARG A 249 -31.35 -2.74 -3.86
C ARG A 249 -31.37 -3.03 -2.36
N GLY A 250 -32.55 -3.19 -1.75
CA GLY A 250 -32.67 -3.60 -0.35
C GLY A 250 -32.24 -5.05 -0.10
N GLU A 251 -32.49 -5.95 -1.06
CA GLU A 251 -32.07 -7.35 -1.00
C GLU A 251 -30.55 -7.47 -1.20
N TRP A 252 -29.98 -6.62 -2.06
CA TRP A 252 -28.54 -6.56 -2.31
C TRP A 252 -27.79 -5.99 -1.10
N ASP A 253 -28.29 -4.93 -0.46
CA ASP A 253 -27.72 -4.42 0.79
C ASP A 253 -27.74 -5.49 1.90
N ALA A 254 -28.82 -6.24 2.04
CA ALA A 254 -28.92 -7.36 2.98
C ALA A 254 -27.98 -8.54 2.64
N LEU A 255 -27.57 -8.69 1.37
CA LEU A 255 -26.57 -9.68 0.94
C LEU A 255 -25.13 -9.23 1.25
N LEU A 256 -24.84 -7.92 1.19
CA LEU A 256 -23.54 -7.35 1.53
C LEU A 256 -23.35 -7.08 3.04
N HIS A 257 -24.45 -6.83 3.77
CA HIS A 257 -24.47 -6.59 5.21
C HIS A 257 -25.29 -7.67 5.98
N PRO A 258 -24.89 -8.95 5.91
CA PRO A 258 -25.74 -10.08 6.33
C PRO A 258 -25.90 -10.23 7.85
N THR A 259 -27.09 -9.92 8.36
CA THR A 259 -27.44 -10.00 9.78
C THR A 259 -27.73 -11.43 10.27
N ASP A 260 -28.32 -12.29 9.42
CA ASP A 260 -28.66 -13.68 9.74
C ASP A 260 -27.72 -14.73 9.09
N ALA A 261 -27.87 -16.00 9.47
CA ALA A 261 -27.01 -17.09 9.02
C ALA A 261 -27.24 -17.51 7.55
N ALA A 262 -28.45 -17.36 7.00
CA ALA A 262 -28.74 -17.63 5.59
C ALA A 262 -28.24 -16.50 4.70
N ALA A 263 -28.42 -15.23 5.10
CA ALA A 263 -27.79 -14.08 4.46
C ALA A 263 -26.26 -14.23 4.43
N ARG A 264 -25.63 -14.60 5.57
CA ARG A 264 -24.18 -14.85 5.64
C ARG A 264 -23.74 -15.94 4.65
N ARG A 265 -24.48 -17.04 4.53
CA ARG A 265 -24.16 -18.11 3.57
C ARG A 265 -24.23 -17.62 2.11
N ARG A 266 -25.30 -16.91 1.72
CA ARG A 266 -25.40 -16.32 0.37
C ARG A 266 -24.26 -15.33 0.09
N SER A 267 -23.89 -14.52 1.07
CA SER A 267 -22.76 -13.57 0.98
C SER A 267 -21.41 -14.29 0.76
N ARG A 268 -21.16 -15.38 1.51
CA ARG A 268 -19.93 -16.19 1.34
C ARG A 268 -19.89 -16.93 0.00
N VAL A 269 -21.04 -17.29 -0.56
CA VAL A 269 -21.17 -17.86 -1.92
C VAL A 269 -20.82 -16.81 -2.97
N LEU A 270 -21.46 -15.64 -2.97
CA LEU A 270 -21.12 -14.51 -3.86
C LEU A 270 -19.61 -14.19 -3.87
N MET A 271 -18.99 -14.07 -2.68
CA MET A 271 -17.54 -13.82 -2.55
C MET A 271 -16.65 -15.02 -2.93
N THR A 272 -17.22 -16.21 -3.13
CA THR A 272 -16.53 -17.35 -3.77
C THR A 272 -16.54 -17.17 -5.27
N ASP A 273 -17.74 -17.00 -5.83
CA ASP A 273 -17.99 -17.08 -7.28
C ASP A 273 -17.40 -15.87 -8.01
N VAL A 274 -17.48 -14.67 -7.42
CA VAL A 274 -16.78 -13.45 -7.92
C VAL A 274 -15.27 -13.65 -8.00
N ARG A 275 -14.67 -14.30 -6.99
CA ARG A 275 -13.22 -14.52 -6.94
C ARG A 275 -12.79 -15.58 -7.94
N ASP A 276 -13.53 -16.69 -8.04
CA ASP A 276 -13.25 -17.75 -9.01
C ASP A 276 -13.43 -17.23 -10.46
N ALA A 277 -14.41 -16.34 -10.69
CA ALA A 277 -14.59 -15.59 -11.94
C ALA A 277 -13.43 -14.64 -12.26
N LYS A 278 -12.98 -13.81 -11.31
CA LYS A 278 -11.79 -12.96 -11.44
C LYS A 278 -10.54 -13.77 -11.82
N GLU A 279 -10.34 -14.91 -11.16
CA GLU A 279 -9.24 -15.84 -11.46
C GLU A 279 -9.42 -16.51 -12.84
N ALA A 280 -10.66 -16.78 -13.28
CA ALA A 280 -10.96 -17.27 -14.63
C ALA A 280 -10.68 -16.22 -15.72
N LEU A 281 -10.99 -14.94 -15.48
CA LEU A 281 -10.73 -13.84 -16.42
C LEU A 281 -9.24 -13.60 -16.70
N SER A 282 -8.34 -14.04 -15.82
CA SER A 282 -6.90 -14.03 -16.12
C SER A 282 -6.52 -15.03 -17.23
N ARG A 283 -7.36 -16.02 -17.52
CA ARG A 283 -7.17 -17.04 -18.58
C ARG A 283 -8.10 -16.79 -19.77
N TYR A 284 -9.40 -16.60 -19.52
CA TYR A 284 -10.44 -16.47 -20.53
C TYR A 284 -10.84 -14.99 -20.78
N PRO A 285 -11.38 -14.64 -21.95
CA PRO A 285 -11.78 -13.26 -22.27
C PRO A 285 -13.11 -12.83 -21.61
N HIS A 286 -13.90 -13.78 -21.12
CA HIS A 286 -15.14 -13.59 -20.37
C HIS A 286 -15.36 -14.78 -19.42
N THR A 287 -16.29 -14.62 -18.49
CA THR A 287 -16.85 -15.68 -17.64
C THR A 287 -18.25 -15.26 -17.20
N ASP A 288 -19.08 -16.23 -16.85
CA ASP A 288 -20.34 -15.96 -16.14
C ASP A 288 -20.10 -16.08 -14.62
N ILE A 289 -20.90 -15.35 -13.84
CA ILE A 289 -20.93 -15.38 -12.38
C ILE A 289 -22.36 -15.75 -11.97
N ALA A 290 -22.51 -16.93 -11.35
CA ALA A 290 -23.79 -17.30 -10.75
C ALA A 290 -24.08 -16.37 -9.57
N LEU A 291 -25.19 -15.62 -9.63
CA LEU A 291 -25.59 -14.75 -8.52
C LEU A 291 -26.64 -15.47 -7.65
N PRO A 292 -26.63 -15.29 -6.32
CA PRO A 292 -27.62 -15.94 -5.46
C PRO A 292 -29.01 -15.34 -5.70
N GLU A 293 -30.06 -16.16 -5.59
CA GLU A 293 -31.44 -15.69 -5.73
C GLU A 293 -31.75 -14.47 -4.82
N PRO A 294 -32.46 -13.44 -5.33
CA PRO A 294 -33.19 -13.38 -6.60
C PRO A 294 -32.47 -12.63 -7.74
N PHE A 295 -31.14 -12.55 -7.73
CA PHE A 295 -30.37 -11.86 -8.78
C PHE A 295 -30.12 -12.79 -10.00
N PRO A 296 -30.19 -12.28 -11.24
CA PRO A 296 -29.84 -13.07 -12.42
C PRO A 296 -28.32 -13.24 -12.55
N ASP A 297 -27.88 -14.32 -13.22
CA ASP A 297 -26.45 -14.56 -13.49
C ASP A 297 -25.82 -13.41 -14.30
N LEU A 298 -24.60 -13.01 -13.93
CA LEU A 298 -23.86 -11.93 -14.61
C LEU A 298 -22.87 -12.51 -15.62
N HIS A 299 -22.98 -12.10 -16.89
CA HIS A 299 -21.87 -12.22 -17.84
C HIS A 299 -20.86 -11.09 -17.62
N LEU A 300 -19.59 -11.40 -17.38
CA LEU A 300 -18.52 -10.43 -17.17
C LEU A 300 -17.35 -10.65 -18.13
N THR A 301 -16.96 -9.62 -18.88
CA THR A 301 -15.78 -9.67 -19.74
C THR A 301 -14.51 -9.26 -18.99
N ARG A 302 -13.34 -9.69 -19.52
CA ARG A 302 -12.03 -9.21 -19.05
C ARG A 302 -11.90 -7.70 -19.22
N GLY A 303 -12.46 -7.12 -20.29
CA GLY A 303 -12.36 -5.68 -20.55
C GLY A 303 -13.00 -4.85 -19.44
N GLU A 304 -14.24 -5.20 -19.07
CA GLU A 304 -14.97 -4.55 -17.97
C GLU A 304 -14.25 -4.71 -16.63
N PHE A 305 -13.77 -5.93 -16.32
CA PHE A 305 -12.96 -6.16 -15.11
C PHE A 305 -11.66 -5.33 -15.11
N GLU A 306 -10.92 -5.30 -16.22
CA GLU A 306 -9.68 -4.53 -16.34
C GLU A 306 -9.94 -3.02 -16.26
N ASP A 307 -11.10 -2.51 -16.68
CA ASP A 307 -11.50 -1.12 -16.48
C ASP A 307 -11.85 -0.79 -15.02
N LEU A 308 -12.49 -1.71 -14.27
CA LEU A 308 -12.78 -1.53 -12.84
C LEU A 308 -11.50 -1.35 -12.01
N ILE A 309 -10.46 -2.14 -12.29
CA ILE A 309 -9.20 -2.12 -11.52
C ILE A 309 -8.15 -1.16 -12.11
N ARG A 310 -8.45 -0.46 -13.21
CA ARG A 310 -7.45 0.29 -14.00
C ARG A 310 -6.72 1.37 -13.20
N ALA A 311 -7.44 2.06 -12.31
CA ALA A 311 -6.86 3.08 -11.45
C ALA A 311 -5.87 2.49 -10.43
N ASP A 312 -6.20 1.34 -9.85
CA ASP A 312 -5.39 0.70 -8.81
C ASP A 312 -4.15 -0.01 -9.37
N VAL A 313 -4.25 -0.64 -10.55
CA VAL A 313 -3.06 -1.11 -11.30
C VAL A 313 -2.20 0.08 -11.77
N GLY A 314 -2.80 1.25 -12.01
CA GLY A 314 -2.06 2.50 -12.19
C GLY A 314 -1.24 2.88 -10.95
N ARG A 315 -1.86 2.86 -9.75
CA ARG A 315 -1.21 3.17 -8.46
C ARG A 315 -0.01 2.27 -8.18
N SER A 316 -0.10 0.96 -8.45
CA SER A 316 1.00 0.02 -8.23
C SER A 316 2.16 0.22 -9.22
N VAL A 317 1.87 0.55 -10.49
CA VAL A 317 2.90 0.87 -11.50
C VAL A 317 3.59 2.21 -11.22
N ASP A 318 2.86 3.23 -10.73
CA ASP A 318 3.47 4.49 -10.28
C ASP A 318 4.32 4.29 -9.02
N LEU A 319 3.90 3.45 -8.07
CA LEU A 319 4.75 3.09 -6.93
C LEU A 319 6.00 2.30 -7.37
N LEU A 320 5.89 1.37 -8.30
CA LEU A 320 7.06 0.71 -8.92
C LEU A 320 8.02 1.75 -9.54
N ARG A 321 7.52 2.74 -10.29
CA ARG A 321 8.33 3.84 -10.83
C ARG A 321 9.08 4.60 -9.73
N ASN A 322 8.38 4.94 -8.65
CA ASN A 322 8.93 5.69 -7.53
C ASN A 322 10.00 4.89 -6.77
N THR A 323 9.79 3.60 -6.56
CA THR A 323 10.76 2.72 -5.88
C THR A 323 12.04 2.51 -6.70
N ILE A 324 11.93 2.39 -8.03
CA ILE A 324 13.08 2.37 -8.95
C ILE A 324 13.90 3.67 -8.85
N ALA A 325 13.22 4.83 -8.89
CA ALA A 325 13.87 6.13 -8.75
C ALA A 325 14.52 6.33 -7.37
N ALA A 326 13.88 5.88 -6.29
CA ALA A 326 14.40 5.97 -4.92
C ALA A 326 15.63 5.06 -4.69
N ALA A 327 15.67 3.89 -5.32
CA ALA A 327 16.86 3.03 -5.41
C ALA A 327 18.01 3.63 -6.25
N ARG A 328 17.82 4.86 -6.78
CA ARG A 328 18.77 5.59 -7.64
C ARG A 328 19.15 4.83 -8.92
N CYS A 329 18.20 4.05 -9.44
CA CYS A 329 18.33 3.30 -10.67
C CYS A 329 17.41 3.89 -11.75
N GLY A 330 17.83 3.90 -13.00
CA GLY A 330 16.94 4.04 -14.14
C GLY A 330 16.36 2.68 -14.57
N PRO A 331 15.29 2.64 -15.38
CA PRO A 331 14.75 1.39 -15.92
C PRO A 331 15.79 0.53 -16.67
N ARG A 332 16.79 1.16 -17.29
CA ARG A 332 17.87 0.47 -18.02
C ARG A 332 18.96 -0.16 -17.13
N ASP A 333 18.97 0.17 -15.83
CA ASP A 333 19.93 -0.38 -14.86
C ASP A 333 19.39 -1.65 -14.17
N LEU A 334 18.15 -2.03 -14.48
CA LEU A 334 17.48 -3.23 -14.00
C LEU A 334 17.68 -4.37 -15.00
N ALA A 335 17.92 -5.58 -14.49
CA ALA A 335 17.84 -6.81 -15.29
C ALA A 335 16.40 -7.17 -15.69
N GLY A 336 15.40 -6.59 -15.01
CA GLY A 336 13.99 -6.77 -15.30
C GLY A 336 13.08 -6.38 -14.13
N VAL A 337 11.79 -6.69 -14.28
CA VAL A 337 10.80 -6.70 -13.19
C VAL A 337 10.34 -8.15 -13.02
N TYR A 338 10.44 -8.71 -11.81
CA TYR A 338 9.93 -10.05 -11.50
C TYR A 338 8.56 -9.97 -10.83
N LEU A 339 7.57 -10.63 -11.42
CA LEU A 339 6.19 -10.65 -10.93
C LEU A 339 5.96 -11.81 -9.95
N VAL A 340 5.40 -11.46 -8.79
CA VAL A 340 5.11 -12.36 -7.66
C VAL A 340 3.65 -12.14 -7.23
N GLY A 341 3.09 -13.12 -6.52
CA GLY A 341 1.70 -13.08 -6.06
C GLY A 341 0.69 -13.45 -7.16
N GLY A 342 -0.41 -14.11 -6.75
CA GLY A 342 -1.39 -14.66 -7.70
C GLY A 342 -2.13 -13.62 -8.53
N SER A 343 -2.33 -12.40 -8.01
CA SER A 343 -3.01 -11.32 -8.74
C SER A 343 -2.14 -10.71 -9.83
N SER A 344 -0.80 -10.90 -9.79
CA SER A 344 0.09 -10.52 -10.90
C SER A 344 -0.15 -11.34 -12.19
N ARG A 345 -0.99 -12.38 -12.15
CA ARG A 345 -1.46 -13.09 -13.35
C ARG A 345 -2.42 -12.27 -14.22
N ILE A 346 -3.02 -11.20 -13.68
CA ILE A 346 -3.99 -10.38 -14.41
C ILE A 346 -3.28 -9.68 -15.59
N PRO A 347 -3.71 -9.88 -16.86
CA PRO A 347 -2.97 -9.41 -18.03
C PRO A 347 -2.68 -7.90 -18.05
N LEU A 348 -3.63 -7.08 -17.56
CA LEU A 348 -3.44 -5.64 -17.38
C LEU A 348 -2.18 -5.26 -16.58
N VAL A 349 -1.76 -6.05 -15.59
CA VAL A 349 -0.58 -5.75 -14.75
C VAL A 349 0.68 -5.72 -15.62
N ALA A 350 0.91 -6.79 -16.39
CA ALA A 350 2.07 -6.88 -17.27
C ALA A 350 2.03 -5.82 -18.38
N GLN A 351 0.86 -5.59 -18.98
CA GLN A 351 0.67 -4.55 -19.99
C GLN A 351 0.94 -3.14 -19.44
N SER A 352 0.49 -2.84 -18.22
CA SER A 352 0.65 -1.51 -17.60
C SER A 352 2.10 -1.22 -17.22
N ILE A 353 2.85 -2.23 -16.78
CA ILE A 353 4.31 -2.13 -16.59
C ILE A 353 5.01 -1.87 -17.93
N GLN A 354 4.66 -2.63 -18.98
CA GLN A 354 5.27 -2.49 -20.30
C GLN A 354 4.99 -1.14 -20.95
N HIS A 355 3.73 -0.67 -20.93
CA HIS A 355 3.35 0.64 -21.46
C HIS A 355 3.87 1.80 -20.59
N GLY A 356 3.78 1.67 -19.26
CA GLY A 356 4.09 2.75 -18.31
C GLY A 356 5.58 2.95 -18.00
N LEU A 357 6.43 1.94 -18.25
CA LEU A 357 7.87 1.96 -17.91
C LEU A 357 8.79 1.46 -19.03
N GLN A 358 8.26 0.89 -20.13
CA GLN A 358 9.05 0.22 -21.17
C GLN A 358 9.93 -0.94 -20.66
N LEU A 359 9.54 -1.52 -19.53
CA LEU A 359 10.15 -2.71 -18.93
C LEU A 359 9.36 -3.95 -19.35
N THR A 360 10.05 -5.02 -19.72
CA THR A 360 9.42 -6.34 -19.89
C THR A 360 9.35 -7.02 -18.52
N PRO A 361 8.16 -7.30 -17.97
CA PRO A 361 8.05 -8.07 -16.74
C PRO A 361 8.20 -9.57 -17.03
N THR A 362 8.95 -10.26 -16.16
CA THR A 362 9.08 -11.71 -16.15
C THR A 362 8.16 -12.28 -15.07
N THR A 363 7.36 -13.29 -15.42
CA THR A 363 6.54 -14.06 -14.47
C THR A 363 6.83 -15.54 -14.63
N LEU A 364 6.22 -16.38 -13.78
CA LEU A 364 6.21 -17.84 -13.90
C LEU A 364 4.80 -18.37 -14.06
N ASP A 365 4.69 -19.66 -14.40
CA ASP A 365 3.43 -20.41 -14.36
C ASP A 365 2.82 -20.48 -12.94
N GLN A 366 3.65 -20.30 -11.90
CA GLN A 366 3.28 -20.25 -10.48
C GLN A 366 4.05 -19.12 -9.74
N PRO A 367 3.65 -17.84 -9.85
CA PRO A 367 4.27 -16.77 -9.06
C PRO A 367 4.06 -16.97 -7.55
N GLU A 368 3.00 -17.68 -7.13
CA GLU A 368 2.65 -17.92 -5.72
C GLU A 368 3.65 -18.82 -4.99
N THR A 369 4.38 -19.69 -5.70
CA THR A 369 5.32 -20.63 -5.07
C THR A 369 6.75 -20.12 -5.02
N SER A 370 7.03 -18.99 -5.70
CA SER A 370 8.38 -18.42 -5.84
C SER A 370 9.00 -17.97 -4.51
N VAL A 371 8.19 -17.41 -3.60
CA VAL A 371 8.63 -16.89 -2.29
C VAL A 371 9.08 -18.02 -1.37
N ALA A 372 8.23 -19.00 -1.09
CA ALA A 372 8.59 -20.15 -0.25
C ALA A 372 9.77 -20.96 -0.83
N THR A 373 9.82 -21.12 -2.16
CA THR A 373 10.91 -21.84 -2.84
C THR A 373 12.23 -21.04 -2.79
N GLY A 374 12.19 -19.74 -3.07
CA GLY A 374 13.34 -18.84 -3.03
C GLY A 374 13.96 -18.70 -1.64
N ALA A 375 13.13 -18.74 -0.59
CA ALA A 375 13.57 -18.69 0.79
C ALA A 375 14.45 -19.88 1.22
N LEU A 376 14.42 -21.01 0.50
CA LEU A 376 15.32 -22.16 0.73
C LEU A 376 16.68 -21.99 0.06
N TYR A 377 16.73 -21.38 -1.13
CA TYR A 377 17.98 -21.18 -1.88
C TYR A 377 18.95 -20.17 -1.24
N LEU A 378 18.51 -19.40 -0.25
CA LEU A 378 19.39 -18.50 0.51
C LEU A 378 20.41 -19.27 1.36
N PRO A 379 21.70 -18.87 1.38
CA PRO A 379 22.72 -19.51 2.22
C PRO A 379 22.36 -19.55 3.71
N MET A 380 22.83 -20.58 4.40
CA MET A 380 22.72 -20.70 5.86
C MET A 380 23.38 -19.51 6.56
N GLY A 381 22.69 -18.92 7.54
CA GLY A 381 23.20 -17.79 8.32
C GLY A 381 23.15 -16.43 7.61
N THR A 382 22.46 -16.30 6.48
CA THR A 382 22.15 -15.01 5.87
C THR A 382 21.43 -14.09 6.86
N ALA A 383 22.14 -13.06 7.34
CA ALA A 383 21.55 -12.02 8.17
C ALA A 383 20.52 -11.22 7.36
N SER A 384 19.42 -10.82 8.00
CA SER A 384 18.44 -9.94 7.37
C SER A 384 19.12 -8.61 7.04
N PRO A 385 19.08 -8.13 5.77
CA PRO A 385 19.75 -6.89 5.39
C PRO A 385 19.15 -5.70 6.14
N ALA A 386 19.95 -4.65 6.34
CA ALA A 386 19.47 -3.44 6.99
C ALA A 386 18.32 -2.83 6.17
N ALA A 387 17.17 -2.62 6.81
CA ALA A 387 15.96 -2.16 6.13
C ALA A 387 16.19 -0.84 5.38
N ALA A 388 15.68 -0.76 4.15
CA ALA A 388 15.73 0.45 3.36
C ALA A 388 14.83 1.54 3.97
N GLY A 389 15.10 2.81 3.63
CA GLY A 389 14.18 3.89 3.96
C GLY A 389 12.91 3.78 3.10
N PRO A 390 11.70 3.87 3.66
CA PRO A 390 10.46 3.76 2.90
C PRO A 390 10.35 4.89 1.87
N VAL A 391 9.84 4.56 0.68
CA VAL A 391 9.74 5.50 -0.43
C VAL A 391 8.57 6.46 -0.21
N ALA A 392 8.89 7.69 0.19
CA ALA A 392 7.90 8.75 0.33
C ALA A 392 7.41 9.24 -1.05
N PHE A 393 6.08 9.27 -1.24
CA PHE A 393 5.45 9.77 -2.47
C PHE A 393 5.74 11.25 -2.71
N ALA A 394 6.53 11.56 -3.74
CA ALA A 394 6.84 12.93 -4.15
C ALA A 394 5.77 13.48 -5.10
N THR A 395 4.75 14.16 -4.57
CA THR A 395 3.70 14.84 -5.34
C THR A 395 4.21 16.11 -6.02
N GLY A 396 4.97 15.94 -7.11
CA GLY A 396 5.67 17.02 -7.80
C GLY A 396 5.10 17.38 -9.18
N MET A 397 4.34 18.48 -9.26
CA MET A 397 4.08 19.18 -10.53
C MET A 397 3.95 20.70 -10.30
N GLN A 398 5.08 21.39 -10.16
CA GLN A 398 5.12 22.86 -10.13
C GLN A 398 5.07 23.43 -11.56
N PRO A 399 4.12 24.32 -11.90
CA PRO A 399 4.18 25.09 -13.13
C PRO A 399 5.36 26.06 -13.13
N ALA A 400 6.08 26.18 -14.25
CA ALA A 400 7.20 27.11 -14.37
C ALA A 400 6.72 28.58 -14.32
N ALA A 401 7.29 29.37 -13.42
CA ALA A 401 6.90 30.76 -13.22
C ALA A 401 7.34 31.66 -14.40
N ARG A 402 6.39 32.41 -14.98
CA ARG A 402 6.69 33.54 -15.86
C ARG A 402 7.11 34.77 -15.04
N PRO A 403 8.11 35.57 -15.48
CA PRO A 403 8.44 36.83 -14.82
C PRO A 403 7.36 37.89 -15.10
N VAL A 404 7.08 38.72 -14.09
CA VAL A 404 6.15 39.87 -14.16
C VAL A 404 6.95 41.16 -13.90
N PRO A 405 6.71 42.28 -14.62
CA PRO A 405 7.42 43.54 -14.40
C PRO A 405 7.17 44.15 -13.01
N GLY A 406 8.11 44.98 -12.54
CA GLY A 406 8.12 45.50 -11.17
C GLY A 406 7.21 46.69 -10.89
N GLY A 407 6.84 46.84 -9.61
CA GLY A 407 6.23 48.02 -9.00
C GLY A 407 7.10 48.56 -7.84
N PRO A 408 6.83 49.79 -7.33
CA PRO A 408 7.83 50.57 -6.62
C PRO A 408 8.13 50.13 -5.18
N VAL A 409 9.39 50.27 -4.78
CA VAL A 409 9.87 50.10 -3.40
C VAL A 409 9.55 51.33 -2.56
N VAL A 410 8.97 51.13 -1.37
CA VAL A 410 8.87 52.14 -0.31
C VAL A 410 9.65 51.64 0.90
N GLN A 411 10.59 52.44 1.40
CA GLN A 411 11.42 52.11 2.57
C GLN A 411 10.82 52.69 3.85
N SER A 412 10.85 51.94 4.96
CA SER A 412 10.56 52.45 6.30
C SER A 412 11.77 52.28 7.22
N VAL A 413 12.24 53.41 7.76
CA VAL A 413 13.52 53.61 8.47
C VAL A 413 13.60 52.88 9.83
N SER A 414 14.80 52.42 10.20
CA SER A 414 15.12 51.96 11.57
C SER A 414 15.94 53.01 12.36
N PRO A 415 15.71 53.20 13.68
CA PRO A 415 16.50 54.13 14.50
C PRO A 415 17.97 53.68 14.75
N ARG A 416 18.87 54.66 14.92
CA ARG A 416 20.29 54.48 15.32
C ARG A 416 20.45 54.56 16.86
N ARG A 417 21.50 54.00 17.48
CA ARG A 417 22.89 54.54 17.64
C ARG A 417 23.70 53.59 18.55
N PRO A 418 25.04 53.72 18.72
CA PRO A 418 26.10 54.27 17.85
C PRO A 418 27.09 53.09 17.52
N ALA A 419 28.44 53.04 17.57
CA ALA A 419 29.61 53.96 17.61
C ALA A 419 30.85 53.18 17.08
N GLY A 420 31.97 53.86 16.77
CA GLY A 420 33.30 53.23 16.60
C GLY A 420 34.17 53.83 15.47
N TYR A 421 35.40 54.25 15.78
CA TYR A 421 36.43 54.71 14.82
C TYR A 421 37.29 53.52 14.32
N GLY A 422 38.03 53.54 13.20
CA GLY A 422 38.22 54.52 12.13
C GLY A 422 39.49 54.20 11.29
N GLY A 423 39.63 54.67 10.04
CA GLY A 423 40.87 54.51 9.23
C GLY A 423 40.68 54.47 7.69
N VAL A 424 41.50 55.23 6.94
CA VAL A 424 41.45 55.54 5.48
C VAL A 424 42.90 55.97 5.08
N PRO A 425 43.56 55.63 3.92
CA PRO A 425 43.22 56.19 2.59
C PRO A 425 43.68 55.49 1.25
N ALA A 426 43.07 55.94 0.13
CA ALA A 426 43.58 56.06 -1.27
C ALA A 426 43.98 54.76 -2.07
N ALA A 427 44.04 54.68 -3.41
CA ALA A 427 43.81 55.62 -4.54
C ALA A 427 43.24 54.91 -5.83
N ARG A 428 43.22 55.61 -6.99
CA ARG A 428 42.78 55.22 -8.38
C ARG A 428 43.64 56.04 -9.41
N PRO A 429 43.54 56.01 -10.78
CA PRO A 429 42.65 55.30 -11.75
C PRO A 429 43.32 54.81 -13.10
N ALA A 430 42.50 54.57 -14.15
CA ALA A 430 42.79 54.44 -15.61
C ALA A 430 43.47 53.15 -16.15
N GLY A 431 43.28 52.68 -17.41
CA GLY A 431 42.47 53.14 -18.58
C GLY A 431 42.40 52.09 -19.74
N GLY A 432 41.74 52.39 -20.88
CA GLY A 432 41.68 51.57 -22.13
C GLY A 432 42.20 52.34 -23.38
N PRO A 433 41.96 51.98 -24.68
CA PRO A 433 41.10 50.95 -25.32
C PRO A 433 41.96 49.89 -26.13
N SER A 434 41.82 49.42 -27.39
CA SER A 434 40.96 49.66 -28.60
C SER A 434 41.05 48.50 -29.67
N PRO A 435 40.19 48.39 -30.72
CA PRO A 435 40.09 47.21 -31.62
C PRO A 435 40.15 47.43 -33.17
N THR A 436 40.34 46.35 -33.97
CA THR A 436 40.11 46.23 -35.45
C THR A 436 40.06 44.75 -35.93
N ARG A 437 39.70 44.33 -37.17
CA ARG A 437 38.53 44.56 -38.09
C ARG A 437 38.72 43.74 -39.41
N GLY A 438 37.68 43.09 -39.98
CA GLY A 438 37.66 42.49 -41.35
C GLY A 438 38.14 41.03 -41.48
N THR A 439 37.85 40.22 -42.52
CA THR A 439 37.00 40.38 -43.75
C THR A 439 36.66 38.98 -44.36
N ALA A 440 35.67 38.89 -45.27
CA ALA A 440 35.32 37.69 -46.08
C ALA A 440 35.33 38.03 -47.59
N PRO A 441 35.34 37.04 -48.55
CA PRO A 441 34.09 36.74 -49.32
C PRO A 441 33.96 35.33 -50.00
N ILE A 442 32.72 34.97 -50.44
CA ILE A 442 32.26 34.24 -51.68
C ILE A 442 33.00 32.94 -52.16
N GLY A 443 32.40 31.84 -52.65
CA GLY A 443 31.01 31.37 -52.91
C GLY A 443 30.91 30.44 -54.16
N LEU A 444 29.89 29.54 -54.30
CA LEU A 444 29.11 29.20 -55.54
C LEU A 444 28.17 27.95 -55.48
N ARG A 445 27.39 27.74 -56.57
CA ARG A 445 26.24 26.82 -56.86
C ARG A 445 26.68 25.58 -57.72
N ALA A 446 25.92 24.51 -58.09
CA ALA A 446 24.51 24.02 -57.93
C ALA A 446 24.38 22.47 -58.21
N GLN A 447 23.14 21.95 -58.33
CA GLN A 447 22.67 20.52 -58.49
C GLN A 447 22.46 20.09 -60.00
N PRO A 448 21.64 19.08 -60.45
CA PRO A 448 20.82 17.98 -59.81
C PRO A 448 20.71 16.59 -60.55
N GLY A 449 19.91 15.65 -59.99
CA GLY A 449 19.31 14.45 -60.66
C GLY A 449 19.56 13.09 -59.97
N GLY A 450 18.70 12.05 -59.98
CA GLY A 450 17.31 11.85 -60.45
C GLY A 450 16.79 10.40 -60.18
N HIS A 451 15.47 10.13 -60.16
CA HIS A 451 14.85 8.80 -59.94
C HIS A 451 14.44 8.08 -61.25
N PRO A 452 14.20 6.74 -61.24
CA PRO A 452 12.81 6.21 -61.20
C PRO A 452 12.62 4.94 -60.31
N ALA A 453 11.52 4.18 -60.47
CA ALA A 453 10.98 3.22 -59.47
C ALA A 453 10.62 1.81 -60.00
N GLY A 454 10.25 0.88 -59.09
CA GLY A 454 9.75 -0.48 -59.40
C GLY A 454 9.01 -1.18 -58.22
N ARG A 455 8.09 -2.10 -58.52
CA ARG A 455 7.16 -2.85 -57.62
C ARG A 455 6.54 -4.03 -58.43
N PRO A 456 5.78 -4.99 -57.84
CA PRO A 456 5.89 -5.73 -56.58
C PRO A 456 5.99 -7.28 -56.81
N GLY A 457 5.98 -8.12 -55.76
CA GLY A 457 5.89 -9.59 -55.89
C GLY A 457 5.40 -10.30 -54.62
N GLY A 458 4.72 -11.45 -54.77
CA GLY A 458 4.00 -12.18 -53.69
C GLY A 458 4.71 -13.43 -53.11
N PRO A 459 4.06 -14.17 -52.17
CA PRO A 459 4.75 -15.06 -51.23
C PRO A 459 4.68 -16.59 -51.51
N GLY A 460 5.65 -17.31 -50.95
CA GLY A 460 5.74 -18.78 -50.82
C GLY A 460 7.21 -19.21 -50.65
N GLY A 461 7.57 -20.31 -49.98
CA GLY A 461 6.80 -21.24 -49.14
C GLY A 461 7.64 -22.47 -48.75
N LEU A 462 7.35 -23.07 -47.59
CA LEU A 462 7.77 -24.40 -47.10
C LEU A 462 9.28 -24.72 -46.81
N ARG A 463 9.50 -25.18 -45.57
CA ARG A 463 10.34 -26.32 -45.12
C ARG A 463 11.67 -26.66 -45.83
N GLY A 464 12.77 -26.63 -45.06
CA GLY A 464 14.03 -27.35 -45.34
C GLY A 464 14.84 -27.58 -44.06
N GLY A 465 15.52 -28.73 -43.95
CA GLY A 465 16.34 -29.10 -42.77
C GLY A 465 17.81 -28.68 -42.86
N PRO A 466 18.62 -28.92 -41.80
CA PRO A 466 19.99 -28.41 -41.69
C PRO A 466 21.07 -29.34 -42.28
N PRO A 467 22.24 -28.80 -42.70
CA PRO A 467 23.48 -29.54 -42.88
C PRO A 467 24.41 -29.46 -41.65
N THR A 468 25.29 -30.44 -41.47
CA THR A 468 26.18 -30.58 -40.28
C THR A 468 27.67 -30.48 -40.61
N GLY A 469 28.40 -29.61 -39.90
CA GLY A 469 29.83 -29.73 -39.58
C GLY A 469 30.87 -29.37 -40.68
N GLY A 470 32.08 -28.93 -40.27
CA GLY A 470 33.22 -28.77 -41.21
C GLY A 470 34.33 -27.74 -40.91
N GLN A 471 35.02 -27.84 -39.76
CA GLN A 471 36.43 -27.42 -39.51
C GLN A 471 37.01 -26.11 -40.13
N GLY A 472 37.12 -25.05 -39.30
CA GLY A 472 38.39 -24.49 -38.77
C GLY A 472 39.45 -23.74 -39.64
N SER A 473 39.78 -22.50 -39.26
CA SER A 473 41.15 -21.92 -39.34
C SER A 473 41.37 -20.64 -38.48
N THR A 474 42.35 -20.69 -37.56
CA THR A 474 43.21 -19.67 -36.88
C THR A 474 42.93 -18.13 -36.86
N PRO A 475 43.37 -17.40 -35.79
CA PRO A 475 43.18 -15.95 -35.60
C PRO A 475 44.45 -15.06 -35.84
N PRO A 476 44.31 -13.72 -35.89
CA PRO A 476 45.40 -12.72 -35.83
C PRO A 476 45.73 -12.19 -34.39
N PRO A 477 46.87 -11.47 -34.17
CA PRO A 477 47.53 -11.35 -32.86
C PRO A 477 47.43 -9.96 -32.15
N PRO A 478 47.96 -9.78 -30.91
CA PRO A 478 47.71 -8.62 -30.04
C PRO A 478 48.79 -7.52 -30.06
N ASN A 479 48.60 -6.42 -29.31
CA ASN A 479 49.60 -5.36 -29.11
C ASN A 479 49.62 -4.77 -27.67
N ARG A 480 50.80 -4.25 -27.25
CA ARG A 480 51.18 -3.73 -25.90
C ARG A 480 52.48 -2.89 -26.04
N PRO A 481 53.00 -2.14 -25.03
CA PRO A 481 52.35 -1.36 -23.95
C PRO A 481 53.02 0.01 -23.62
N ALA A 482 52.36 0.84 -22.79
CA ALA A 482 52.98 1.89 -21.91
C ALA A 482 53.60 3.14 -22.62
N PRO A 483 54.10 4.20 -21.92
CA PRO A 483 54.56 4.32 -20.52
C PRO A 483 53.73 5.26 -19.60
N ARG A 484 54.32 5.67 -18.44
CA ARG A 484 53.64 6.23 -17.23
C ARG A 484 54.06 7.67 -16.88
N THR A 485 53.10 8.49 -16.47
CA THR A 485 53.15 9.53 -15.40
C THR A 485 51.71 9.78 -14.92
N GLY A 486 51.40 10.26 -13.70
CA GLY A 486 52.25 10.56 -12.53
C GLY A 486 51.65 11.71 -11.71
N GLY A 487 51.01 11.43 -10.57
CA GLY A 487 50.46 12.45 -9.66
C GLY A 487 49.47 11.89 -8.63
N ALA A 488 49.55 12.36 -7.39
CA ALA A 488 48.70 11.93 -6.27
C ALA A 488 48.30 13.14 -5.40
N SER A 489 47.10 13.12 -4.80
CA SER A 489 46.74 13.92 -3.62
C SER A 489 45.36 13.55 -3.06
N ALA A 490 45.25 13.61 -1.73
CA ALA A 490 44.04 13.60 -0.88
C ALA A 490 44.46 14.17 0.50
N PRO A 491 43.54 14.47 1.45
CA PRO A 491 42.07 14.48 1.41
C PRO A 491 41.47 15.86 1.81
N ALA A 492 40.14 15.96 1.91
CA ALA A 492 39.46 17.06 2.62
C ALA A 492 38.19 16.56 3.33
N ALA A 493 37.83 17.17 4.47
CA ALA A 493 36.79 16.72 5.40
C ALA A 493 35.79 17.87 5.75
N PRO A 494 34.77 17.70 6.63
CA PRO A 494 33.40 18.06 6.26
C PRO A 494 32.86 19.40 6.78
N GLY A 495 32.04 20.07 5.94
CA GLY A 495 31.30 21.28 6.33
C GLY A 495 29.97 20.98 7.05
N ARG A 496 29.77 21.53 8.25
CA ARG A 496 28.52 21.44 9.02
C ARG A 496 27.48 22.47 8.55
N GLY A 497 26.46 22.04 7.80
CA GLY A 497 25.29 22.86 7.44
C GLY A 497 24.14 22.75 8.48
N ARG A 498 23.66 23.88 9.01
CA ARG A 498 22.66 23.93 10.10
C ARG A 498 21.24 24.07 9.54
N ARG A 499 20.35 23.08 9.77
CA ARG A 499 18.96 23.09 9.26
C ARG A 499 18.15 24.28 9.80
N LYS A 500 17.47 25.02 8.90
CA LYS A 500 16.39 25.98 9.20
C LYS A 500 15.25 25.85 8.17
N GLY A 501 14.52 24.74 8.23
CA GLY A 501 13.42 24.40 7.31
C GLY A 501 11.97 24.60 7.83
N PRO A 502 11.61 24.20 9.08
CA PRO A 502 10.19 23.97 9.41
C PRO A 502 9.37 25.24 9.64
N VAL A 503 10.00 26.37 10.00
CA VAL A 503 9.31 27.58 10.49
C VAL A 503 8.42 28.24 9.43
N LEU A 504 8.79 28.15 8.14
CA LEU A 504 8.03 28.78 7.06
C LEU A 504 6.79 27.97 6.61
N ILE A 505 6.73 26.66 6.92
CA ILE A 505 5.61 25.80 6.53
C ILE A 505 4.43 25.96 7.50
N ALA A 506 4.70 26.04 8.80
CA ALA A 506 3.67 26.20 9.83
C ALA A 506 2.86 27.51 9.68
N ALA A 507 3.51 28.60 9.29
CA ALA A 507 2.85 29.90 9.09
C ALA A 507 1.76 29.86 8.00
N ALA A 508 1.94 29.05 6.95
CA ALA A 508 0.96 28.91 5.87
C ALA A 508 -0.32 28.16 6.31
N VAL A 509 -0.22 27.26 7.29
CA VAL A 509 -1.38 26.54 7.87
C VAL A 509 -2.32 27.49 8.59
N ALA A 510 -1.75 28.41 9.38
CA ALA A 510 -2.53 29.32 10.21
C ALA A 510 -3.39 30.28 9.37
N VAL A 511 -2.84 30.79 8.26
CA VAL A 511 -3.56 31.73 7.36
C VAL A 511 -4.77 31.06 6.69
N ALA A 512 -4.65 29.79 6.28
CA ALA A 512 -5.72 29.06 5.60
C ALA A 512 -6.94 28.80 6.50
N VAL A 513 -6.72 28.43 7.77
CA VAL A 513 -7.82 28.23 8.75
C VAL A 513 -8.52 29.55 9.08
N ALA A 514 -7.76 30.64 9.27
CA ALA A 514 -8.32 31.97 9.54
C ALA A 514 -9.20 32.46 8.37
N ALA A 515 -8.74 32.25 7.13
CA ALA A 515 -9.45 32.67 5.94
C ALA A 515 -10.66 31.77 5.59
N ALA A 516 -10.72 30.52 6.08
CA ALA A 516 -11.92 29.69 5.99
C ALA A 516 -13.08 30.33 6.76
N ILE A 517 -12.81 30.69 8.01
CA ILE A 517 -13.78 31.29 8.93
C ILE A 517 -14.19 32.68 8.43
N GLY A 518 -13.25 33.47 7.90
CA GLY A 518 -13.55 34.76 7.27
C GLY A 518 -14.51 34.66 6.07
N ILE A 519 -14.37 33.63 5.23
CA ILE A 519 -15.27 33.40 4.09
C ILE A 519 -16.67 32.94 4.56
N ILE A 520 -16.73 32.05 5.56
CA ILE A 520 -18.01 31.61 6.16
C ILE A 520 -18.80 32.82 6.66
N ILE A 521 -18.17 33.75 7.39
CA ILE A 521 -18.78 35.00 7.84
C ILE A 521 -19.21 35.88 6.66
N ALA A 522 -18.35 36.07 5.65
CA ALA A 522 -18.66 36.92 4.50
C ALA A 522 -19.86 36.43 3.67
N THR A 523 -20.04 35.10 3.54
CA THR A 523 -21.14 34.53 2.74
C THR A 523 -22.53 34.71 3.36
N GLN A 524 -22.64 35.11 4.64
CA GLN A 524 -23.94 35.34 5.29
C GLN A 524 -24.58 36.69 4.94
N HIS A 525 -23.87 37.62 4.28
CA HIS A 525 -24.35 39.00 4.09
C HIS A 525 -25.13 39.29 2.79
N HIS A 526 -25.32 38.31 1.90
CA HIS A 526 -26.15 38.47 0.69
C HIS A 526 -27.57 37.93 0.90
N GLY A 527 -28.43 38.77 1.50
CA GLY A 527 -29.85 38.49 1.67
C GLY A 527 -30.62 38.44 0.34
N SER A 528 -31.64 37.58 0.28
CA SER A 528 -32.63 37.51 -0.82
C SER A 528 -34.00 38.03 -0.36
N PRO A 529 -34.90 38.45 -1.28
CA PRO A 529 -36.05 39.28 -0.92
C PRO A 529 -37.13 38.60 -0.07
N GLN A 530 -37.75 39.39 0.79
CA GLN A 530 -38.80 38.99 1.72
C GLN A 530 -40.17 38.87 1.03
N ALA A 531 -40.87 37.75 1.26
CA ALA A 531 -42.27 37.56 0.86
C ALA A 531 -43.20 37.69 2.08
N ASN A 532 -44.37 38.31 1.90
CA ASN A 532 -45.32 38.59 2.97
C ASN A 532 -46.20 37.37 3.35
N PRO A 533 -46.58 37.20 4.63
CA PRO A 533 -47.46 36.13 5.06
C PRO A 533 -48.95 36.45 4.85
N PRO A 534 -49.81 35.44 4.58
CA PRO A 534 -51.27 35.56 4.68
C PRO A 534 -51.74 35.49 6.16
N PRO A 535 -52.97 35.97 6.47
CA PRO A 535 -53.47 36.07 7.84
C PRO A 535 -54.02 34.74 8.41
N SER A 536 -54.07 34.66 9.74
CA SER A 536 -54.50 33.49 10.51
C SER A 536 -55.99 33.15 10.36
N GLY A 537 -56.30 31.86 10.28
CA GLY A 537 -57.66 31.30 10.38
C GLY A 537 -57.64 29.98 11.15
N SER A 538 -58.65 29.75 12.01
CA SER A 538 -58.68 28.62 12.95
C SER A 538 -59.71 27.54 12.58
N THR A 539 -59.32 26.26 12.59
CA THR A 539 -60.26 25.13 12.75
C THR A 539 -59.54 23.86 13.24
N SER A 540 -60.32 22.93 13.80
CA SER A 540 -59.88 21.73 14.52
C SER A 540 -59.51 20.55 13.57
N PRO A 541 -58.96 19.41 14.05
CA PRO A 541 -58.07 18.58 13.25
C PRO A 541 -58.77 17.69 12.22
N THR A 542 -58.15 17.59 11.04
CA THR A 542 -58.36 16.52 10.05
C THR A 542 -57.07 15.72 9.94
N GLN A 543 -57.15 14.40 9.73
CA GLN A 543 -55.98 13.52 9.70
C GLN A 543 -55.09 13.79 8.50
N THR A 544 -53.82 14.12 8.72
CA THR A 544 -52.82 14.28 7.65
C THR A 544 -52.41 12.91 7.09
N PRO A 545 -52.39 12.69 5.76
CA PRO A 545 -51.76 11.51 5.19
C PRO A 545 -50.25 11.50 5.48
N PRO A 546 -49.59 10.33 5.46
CA PRO A 546 -48.14 10.25 5.66
C PRO A 546 -47.40 11.06 4.60
N SER A 547 -46.44 11.88 5.04
CA SER A 547 -45.56 12.65 4.16
C SER A 547 -44.80 11.75 3.18
N PRO A 548 -44.47 12.23 1.96
CA PRO A 548 -43.59 11.49 1.07
C PRO A 548 -42.24 11.25 1.77
N ASN A 549 -41.72 10.03 1.66
CA ASN A 549 -40.43 9.65 2.24
C ASN A 549 -39.32 10.56 1.67
N VAL A 550 -38.82 11.50 2.48
CA VAL A 550 -37.60 12.23 2.18
C VAL A 550 -36.46 11.22 2.26
N SER A 551 -35.88 10.88 1.12
CA SER A 551 -34.71 10.00 1.02
C SER A 551 -33.59 10.55 1.89
N THR A 552 -33.16 9.79 2.90
CA THR A 552 -32.01 10.14 3.73
C THR A 552 -30.78 10.33 2.83
N PRO A 553 -30.06 11.47 2.92
CA PRO A 553 -28.90 11.69 2.06
C PRO A 553 -27.85 10.60 2.28
N ASN A 554 -27.31 10.04 1.19
CA ASN A 554 -26.25 9.05 1.28
C ASN A 554 -24.93 9.72 1.68
N TYR A 555 -24.71 9.85 2.99
CA TYR A 555 -23.55 10.52 3.57
C TYR A 555 -22.22 9.81 3.28
N ASP A 556 -22.23 8.49 3.00
CA ASP A 556 -21.02 7.74 2.61
C ASP A 556 -20.38 8.28 1.32
N THR A 557 -21.16 8.93 0.44
CA THR A 557 -20.65 9.57 -0.79
C THR A 557 -19.74 10.79 -0.52
N PHE A 558 -19.83 11.42 0.66
CA PHE A 558 -19.03 12.58 1.04
C PHE A 558 -17.67 12.17 1.62
N PHE A 559 -17.68 11.18 2.52
CA PHE A 559 -16.49 10.67 3.19
C PHE A 559 -15.79 9.60 2.33
N LEU A 560 -14.75 9.98 1.57
CA LEU A 560 -14.03 9.04 0.70
C LEU A 560 -13.26 7.94 1.46
N ASN A 561 -12.87 8.19 2.71
CA ASN A 561 -12.12 7.24 3.54
C ASN A 561 -13.04 6.38 4.44
N ALA A 562 -12.80 5.07 4.48
CA ALA A 562 -13.60 4.12 5.25
C ALA A 562 -13.54 4.32 6.77
N THR A 563 -12.39 4.72 7.33
CA THR A 563 -12.23 5.01 8.76
C THR A 563 -13.10 6.20 9.17
N LEU A 564 -13.09 7.28 8.39
CA LEU A 564 -13.98 8.44 8.60
C LEU A 564 -15.46 8.04 8.44
N ARG A 565 -15.84 7.24 7.43
CA ARG A 565 -17.21 6.70 7.31
C ARG A 565 -17.62 5.96 8.58
N SER A 566 -16.79 5.05 9.08
CA SER A 566 -17.09 4.28 10.30
C SER A 566 -17.24 5.15 11.56
N TYR A 567 -16.50 6.26 11.64
CA TYR A 567 -16.56 7.19 12.77
C TYR A 567 -17.83 8.06 12.75
N VAL A 568 -18.31 8.47 11.56
CA VAL A 568 -19.44 9.39 11.42
C VAL A 568 -20.79 8.69 11.21
N LYS A 569 -20.79 7.43 10.72
CA LYS A 569 -22.01 6.62 10.51
C LYS A 569 -22.98 6.58 11.70
N PRO A 570 -22.54 6.53 12.99
CA PRO A 570 -23.44 6.59 14.15
C PRO A 570 -24.25 7.90 14.28
N VAL A 571 -23.79 9.02 13.69
CA VAL A 571 -24.44 10.34 13.81
C VAL A 571 -25.11 10.81 12.51
N TYR A 572 -25.19 9.98 11.47
CA TYR A 572 -25.81 10.33 10.18
C TYR A 572 -27.23 10.89 10.32
N GLY A 573 -28.03 10.40 11.28
CA GLY A 573 -29.37 10.90 11.58
C GLY A 573 -29.44 12.28 12.25
N GLN A 574 -28.30 12.93 12.55
CA GLN A 574 -28.22 14.28 13.12
C GLN A 574 -27.56 15.29 12.18
N ILE A 575 -27.03 14.82 11.03
CA ILE A 575 -26.39 15.66 10.01
C ILE A 575 -27.49 16.30 9.14
N THR A 576 -27.39 17.61 8.94
CA THR A 576 -28.26 18.36 8.01
C THR A 576 -27.61 18.56 6.64
N LYS A 577 -26.28 18.59 6.57
CA LYS A 577 -25.50 18.83 5.35
C LYS A 577 -24.06 18.35 5.51
N CYS A 578 -23.46 17.84 4.43
CA CYS A 578 -22.01 17.65 4.33
C CYS A 578 -21.46 18.32 3.06
N THR A 579 -20.19 18.70 3.07
CA THR A 579 -19.42 19.17 1.91
C THR A 579 -18.02 18.56 1.92
N LYS A 580 -17.49 18.25 0.73
CA LYS A 580 -16.10 17.72 0.58
C LYS A 580 -15.08 18.84 0.75
N GLY A 581 -13.93 18.51 1.33
CA GLY A 581 -12.88 19.48 1.69
C GLY A 581 -13.14 20.17 3.04
N ALA A 582 -12.18 21.01 3.46
CA ALA A 582 -12.23 21.70 4.75
C ALA A 582 -12.81 23.13 4.60
N GLY A 583 -14.01 23.25 4.02
CA GLY A 583 -14.65 24.55 3.77
C GLY A 583 -13.97 25.43 2.71
N GLY A 584 -13.07 24.87 1.88
CA GLY A 584 -12.50 25.55 0.70
C GLY A 584 -11.11 26.17 0.86
N GLN A 585 -10.31 25.77 1.86
CA GLN A 585 -9.00 26.39 2.15
C GLN A 585 -7.85 25.38 2.22
N SER A 586 -6.77 25.66 1.49
CA SER A 586 -5.59 24.80 1.38
C SER A 586 -4.66 24.91 2.60
N SER A 587 -4.99 24.19 3.68
CA SER A 587 -4.21 24.13 4.92
C SER A 587 -3.17 22.99 4.90
N PRO A 588 -1.85 23.24 4.86
CA PRO A 588 -0.85 22.18 4.95
C PRO A 588 -1.01 21.36 6.25
N GLY A 589 -0.84 20.04 6.16
CA GLY A 589 -1.02 19.10 7.28
C GLY A 589 -2.44 18.53 7.41
N LEU A 590 -3.48 19.22 6.94
CA LEU A 590 -4.75 18.57 6.58
C LEU A 590 -4.64 18.06 5.14
N ASN A 591 -4.95 16.78 4.91
CA ASN A 591 -5.23 16.34 3.56
C ASN A 591 -6.66 16.77 3.17
N GLN A 592 -6.79 17.87 2.41
CA GLN A 592 -8.09 18.36 1.94
C GLN A 592 -8.88 17.34 1.10
N ALA A 593 -8.23 16.41 0.39
CA ALA A 593 -8.93 15.36 -0.34
C ALA A 593 -9.59 14.33 0.61
N ASN A 594 -9.07 14.21 1.83
CA ASN A 594 -9.58 13.35 2.91
C ASN A 594 -10.18 14.19 4.05
N ALA A 595 -10.79 15.34 3.72
CA ALA A 595 -11.51 16.20 4.64
C ALA A 595 -12.98 16.33 4.22
N THR A 596 -13.88 16.51 5.19
CA THR A 596 -15.31 16.68 4.97
C THR A 596 -15.88 17.52 6.12
N THR A 597 -16.54 18.64 5.80
CA THR A 597 -17.24 19.48 6.77
C THR A 597 -18.72 19.13 6.79
N CYS A 598 -19.30 18.87 7.96
CA CYS A 598 -20.73 18.58 8.10
C CYS A 598 -21.40 19.44 9.16
N SER A 599 -22.59 19.94 8.84
CA SER A 599 -23.49 20.69 9.72
C SER A 599 -24.48 19.75 10.41
N PHE A 600 -24.86 20.10 11.64
CA PHE A 600 -25.77 19.33 12.50
C PHE A 600 -26.97 20.18 12.94
N GLU A 601 -28.09 19.54 13.27
CA GLU A 601 -29.36 20.23 13.59
C GLU A 601 -29.27 21.26 14.72
N GLN A 602 -28.39 21.04 15.72
CA GLN A 602 -28.28 21.92 16.88
C GLN A 602 -27.31 23.11 16.68
N GLY A 603 -27.01 23.49 15.43
CA GLY A 603 -26.17 24.66 15.11
C GLY A 603 -24.66 24.41 15.26
N TYR A 604 -24.22 23.15 15.14
CA TYR A 604 -22.81 22.79 15.17
C TYR A 604 -22.30 22.42 13.77
N GLN A 605 -21.05 22.78 13.46
CA GLN A 605 -20.33 22.25 12.30
C GLN A 605 -19.11 21.45 12.75
N VAL A 606 -18.89 20.26 12.19
CA VAL A 606 -17.70 19.45 12.44
C VAL A 606 -16.89 19.28 11.16
N ILE A 607 -15.62 19.70 11.18
CA ILE A 607 -14.65 19.36 10.14
C ILE A 607 -13.98 18.04 10.51
N PHE A 608 -14.34 16.97 9.81
CA PHE A 608 -13.68 15.67 9.89
C PHE A 608 -12.53 15.63 8.87
N ALA A 609 -11.31 15.28 9.29
CA ALA A 609 -10.18 15.12 8.37
C ALA A 609 -9.18 14.07 8.86
N LEU A 610 -8.44 13.44 7.94
CA LEU A 610 -7.26 12.64 8.30
C LEU A 610 -5.98 13.48 8.26
N ALA A 611 -5.34 13.66 9.41
CA ALA A 611 -3.99 14.21 9.51
C ALA A 611 -2.95 13.12 9.23
N GLN A 612 -1.90 13.49 8.49
CA GLN A 612 -0.83 12.57 8.09
C GLN A 612 0.40 12.72 9.00
N PRO A 613 1.10 11.62 9.37
CA PRO A 613 2.37 11.71 10.10
C PRO A 613 3.49 12.39 9.28
N PRO A 614 4.49 13.00 9.94
CA PRO A 614 4.59 13.27 11.38
C PRO A 614 3.91 14.60 11.74
N LEU A 615 2.77 14.55 12.43
CA LEU A 615 2.09 15.75 12.94
C LEU A 615 2.59 16.05 14.37
N ASP A 616 3.38 17.12 14.52
CA ASP A 616 3.72 17.66 15.84
C ASP A 616 2.48 18.34 16.45
N LEU A 617 1.90 17.71 17.48
CA LEU A 617 0.69 18.16 18.15
C LEU A 617 0.86 19.47 18.92
N ASP A 618 2.05 19.74 19.48
CA ASP A 618 2.32 21.01 20.19
C ASP A 618 2.47 22.17 19.20
N THR A 619 3.12 21.94 18.06
CA THR A 619 3.19 22.93 16.95
C THR A 619 1.85 23.12 16.25
N PHE A 620 1.09 22.04 15.97
CA PHE A 620 -0.24 22.13 15.36
C PHE A 620 -1.21 22.89 16.27
N ARG A 621 -1.25 22.56 17.58
CA ARG A 621 -2.00 23.34 18.57
C ARG A 621 -1.58 24.80 18.54
N SER A 622 -0.29 25.11 18.69
CA SER A 622 0.20 26.49 18.75
C SER A 622 -0.11 27.30 17.48
N SER A 623 -0.15 26.63 16.32
CA SER A 623 -0.56 27.24 15.05
C SER A 623 -2.06 27.53 15.00
N LEU A 624 -2.90 26.59 15.45
CA LEU A 624 -4.36 26.74 15.55
C LEU A 624 -4.75 27.86 16.54
N LEU A 625 -4.06 27.93 17.68
CA LEU A 625 -4.20 29.02 18.67
C LEU A 625 -3.90 30.39 18.06
N THR A 626 -2.92 30.46 17.15
CA THR A 626 -2.50 31.71 16.51
C THR A 626 -3.45 32.10 15.36
N SER A 627 -3.97 31.14 14.58
CA SER A 627 -4.86 31.40 13.45
C SER A 627 -6.22 31.96 13.85
N LEU A 628 -6.75 31.52 14.97
CA LEU A 628 -8.12 31.85 15.40
C LEU A 628 -8.21 33.22 16.13
N ALA A 629 -7.13 34.01 16.10
CA ALA A 629 -7.03 35.39 16.57
C ALA A 629 -7.50 35.67 18.02
N GLY A 630 -7.56 34.63 18.86
CA GLY A 630 -8.04 34.72 20.24
C GLY A 630 -7.26 33.80 21.18
N SER A 631 -7.25 34.14 22.47
CA SER A 631 -6.52 33.37 23.49
C SER A 631 -7.33 32.15 23.90
N PHE A 632 -6.90 30.92 23.58
CA PHE A 632 -7.61 29.73 24.08
C PHE A 632 -7.05 29.27 25.41
N ARG A 633 -7.95 29.00 26.35
CA ARG A 633 -7.61 28.26 27.57
C ARG A 633 -7.87 26.77 27.33
N LYS A 634 -6.88 25.93 27.62
CA LYS A 634 -7.08 24.48 27.77
C LYS A 634 -8.06 24.25 28.92
N GLN A 635 -9.22 23.67 28.64
CA GLN A 635 -10.24 23.41 29.66
C GLN A 635 -10.02 22.05 30.35
N GLY A 636 -9.53 21.06 29.61
CA GLY A 636 -9.20 19.75 30.16
C GLY A 636 -8.40 18.86 29.23
N THR A 637 -8.07 17.67 29.74
CA THR A 637 -7.64 16.50 28.94
C THR A 637 -8.25 15.27 29.59
N ALA A 638 -8.76 14.36 28.78
CA ALA A 638 -9.27 13.06 29.22
C ALA A 638 -8.69 11.96 28.33
N THR A 639 -8.67 10.73 28.84
CA THR A 639 -8.42 9.53 28.03
C THR A 639 -9.73 8.79 27.82
N TRP A 640 -9.98 8.31 26.61
CA TRP A 640 -11.13 7.49 26.27
C TRP A 640 -10.68 6.09 25.85
N ARG A 641 -11.59 5.10 25.96
CA ARG A 641 -11.38 3.72 25.52
C ARG A 641 -12.68 3.12 24.98
N LYS A 642 -12.63 2.48 23.80
CA LYS A 642 -13.76 1.76 23.19
C LYS A 642 -13.20 0.68 22.25
N SER A 643 -13.73 -0.55 22.33
CA SER A 643 -13.36 -1.67 21.44
C SER A 643 -11.85 -1.85 21.20
N GLY A 644 -11.04 -1.83 22.26
CA GLY A 644 -9.57 -1.95 22.21
C GLY A 644 -8.82 -0.65 21.86
N GLN A 645 -9.47 0.30 21.18
CA GLN A 645 -8.91 1.62 20.88
C GLN A 645 -8.79 2.47 22.16
N HIS A 646 -7.81 3.37 22.18
CA HIS A 646 -7.60 4.33 23.26
C HIS A 646 -6.95 5.61 22.76
N GLY A 647 -7.48 6.76 23.15
CA GLY A 647 -7.00 8.06 22.66
C GLY A 647 -7.03 9.16 23.70
N ASN A 648 -6.46 10.31 23.34
CA ASN A 648 -6.42 11.51 24.19
C ASN A 648 -7.39 12.57 23.64
N LEU A 649 -8.32 12.99 24.49
CA LEU A 649 -9.21 14.13 24.27
C LEU A 649 -8.54 15.40 24.83
N ALA A 650 -8.50 16.50 24.07
CA ALA A 650 -8.08 17.79 24.57
C ALA A 650 -9.06 18.92 24.18
N THR A 651 -9.62 19.60 25.18
CA THR A 651 -10.61 20.67 25.00
C THR A 651 -9.95 22.06 25.11
N PHE A 652 -10.21 22.92 24.13
CA PHE A 652 -9.72 24.31 24.11
C PHE A 652 -10.88 25.27 23.86
N LEU A 653 -10.98 26.31 24.68
CA LEU A 653 -12.02 27.34 24.59
C LEU A 653 -11.37 28.71 24.31
N GLY A 654 -11.71 29.32 23.18
CA GLY A 654 -11.28 30.67 22.83
C GLY A 654 -11.92 31.72 23.74
N THR A 655 -11.15 32.71 24.18
CA THR A 655 -11.69 33.94 24.77
C THR A 655 -11.56 35.07 23.76
N GLY A 656 -12.70 35.53 23.22
CA GLY A 656 -12.78 36.59 22.21
C GLY A 656 -13.56 36.21 20.94
N THR A 657 -13.83 34.92 20.73
CA THR A 657 -14.61 34.39 19.60
C THR A 657 -15.51 33.24 20.08
N ASN A 658 -16.64 33.00 19.41
CA ASN A 658 -17.59 31.93 19.75
C ASN A 658 -17.09 30.52 19.37
N VAL A 659 -15.80 30.35 19.10
CA VAL A 659 -15.21 29.11 18.58
C VAL A 659 -14.66 28.29 19.73
N GLY A 660 -15.43 27.28 20.16
CA GLY A 660 -14.84 26.08 20.73
C GLY A 660 -14.13 25.26 19.64
N ALA A 661 -13.16 24.44 20.03
CA ALA A 661 -12.53 23.49 19.13
C ALA A 661 -12.14 22.22 19.90
N LEU A 662 -12.29 21.07 19.24
CA LEU A 662 -11.91 19.78 19.78
C LEU A 662 -10.82 19.12 18.95
N LEU A 663 -9.97 18.35 19.63
CA LEU A 663 -8.87 17.60 19.06
C LEU A 663 -8.96 16.15 19.55
N TYR A 664 -9.16 15.23 18.61
CA TYR A 664 -9.07 13.78 18.77
C TYR A 664 -7.67 13.31 18.35
N TRP A 665 -7.21 12.20 18.91
CA TRP A 665 -6.02 11.50 18.43
C TRP A 665 -6.14 9.99 18.67
N ASP A 666 -5.95 9.24 17.59
CA ASP A 666 -5.61 7.81 17.54
C ASP A 666 -4.39 7.66 16.59
N ARG A 667 -3.63 6.57 16.71
CA ARG A 667 -2.42 6.37 15.87
C ARG A 667 -2.76 5.74 14.52
N GLU A 668 -2.54 6.55 13.49
CA GLU A 668 -2.44 6.17 12.06
C GLU A 668 -3.69 5.46 11.48
N PRO A 669 -4.63 6.21 10.84
CA PRO A 669 -4.61 7.65 10.54
C PRO A 669 -5.28 8.51 11.65
N THR A 670 -4.66 9.63 12.00
CA THR A 670 -5.19 10.55 13.01
C THR A 670 -6.45 11.28 12.51
N ILE A 671 -7.61 11.02 13.14
CA ILE A 671 -8.84 11.78 12.88
C ILE A 671 -8.79 13.13 13.59
N LEU A 672 -8.99 14.21 12.84
CA LEU A 672 -9.23 15.56 13.34
C LEU A 672 -10.73 15.86 13.25
N GLY A 673 -11.32 16.40 14.31
CA GLY A 673 -12.76 16.72 14.41
C GLY A 673 -13.00 18.11 15.00
N ILE A 674 -12.87 19.15 14.18
CA ILE A 674 -13.04 20.55 14.65
C ILE A 674 -14.53 20.85 14.72
N ALA A 675 -15.13 20.72 15.91
CA ALA A 675 -16.51 21.11 16.20
C ALA A 675 -16.62 22.59 16.58
N VAL A 676 -17.36 23.36 15.79
CA VAL A 676 -17.67 24.79 15.97
C VAL A 676 -19.13 24.96 16.37
N ASP A 677 -19.40 25.89 17.29
CA ASP A 677 -20.73 26.31 17.76
C ASP A 677 -21.11 27.63 17.06
N GLU A 678 -22.24 27.68 16.35
CA GLU A 678 -22.71 28.90 15.65
C GLU A 678 -23.45 29.87 16.59
N GLY A 679 -23.76 29.46 17.83
CA GLY A 679 -24.44 30.26 18.84
C GLY A 679 -23.49 31.02 19.78
N THR A 680 -23.98 31.31 21.00
CA THR A 680 -23.15 31.79 22.12
C THR A 680 -22.68 30.60 22.96
N PRO A 681 -21.41 30.17 22.85
CA PRO A 681 -20.98 28.91 23.43
C PRO A 681 -20.87 28.97 24.95
N SER A 682 -21.48 28.00 25.63
CA SER A 682 -20.94 27.56 26.92
C SER A 682 -19.99 26.39 26.66
N SER A 683 -18.80 26.40 27.29
CA SER A 683 -17.85 25.28 27.18
C SER A 683 -18.47 23.93 27.56
N SER A 684 -19.41 23.95 28.50
CA SER A 684 -20.17 22.76 28.91
C SER A 684 -21.14 22.25 27.83
N GLY A 685 -21.64 23.12 26.95
CA GLY A 685 -22.59 22.79 25.89
C GLY A 685 -21.92 21.96 24.80
N LEU A 686 -20.92 22.54 24.14
CA LEU A 686 -20.15 21.86 23.09
C LEU A 686 -19.52 20.55 23.59
N GLN A 687 -18.98 20.52 24.82
CA GLN A 687 -18.43 19.29 25.39
C GLN A 687 -19.53 18.23 25.61
N LYS A 688 -20.67 18.57 26.22
CA LYS A 688 -21.78 17.61 26.40
C LYS A 688 -22.33 17.10 25.07
N TRP A 689 -22.41 17.98 24.06
CA TRP A 689 -22.86 17.61 22.71
C TRP A 689 -21.91 16.62 22.06
N TRP A 690 -20.59 16.88 22.10
CA TRP A 690 -19.60 15.95 21.59
C TRP A 690 -19.62 14.61 22.36
N THR A 691 -19.64 14.65 23.70
CA THR A 691 -19.76 13.45 24.54
C THR A 691 -21.01 12.63 24.22
N ALA A 692 -22.13 13.28 23.92
CA ALA A 692 -23.37 12.58 23.58
C ALA A 692 -23.32 11.87 22.23
N ASN A 693 -22.57 12.39 21.26
CA ASN A 693 -22.62 12.00 19.86
C ASN A 693 -21.39 11.22 19.36
N PHE A 694 -20.22 11.42 19.96
CA PHE A 694 -18.94 10.87 19.45
C PHE A 694 -18.07 10.15 20.50
N GLU A 695 -18.41 10.21 21.80
CA GLU A 695 -17.67 9.51 22.86
C GLU A 695 -18.38 8.25 23.40
N ARG A 696 -19.67 8.07 23.10
CA ARG A 696 -20.45 6.86 23.41
C ARG A 696 -20.19 5.77 22.38
#